data_AF-A0A2T3NWH4-F1
#
_entry.id   AF-A0A2T3NWH4-F1
#
_cell.length_a   1.000
_cell.length_b   1.000
_cell.length_c   1.000
_cell.angle_alpha   90.00
_cell.angle_beta   90.00
_cell.angle_gamma   90.00
#
_symmetry.space_group_name_H-M   'P 1'
#
loop_
_entity.id
_entity.type
_entity.pdbx_description
1 polymer ?
#
loop_
_entity_poly.entity_id
_entity_poly.type
_entity_poly.pdbx_seq_one_letter_code
_entity_poly.pdbx_strand_id
1 'polypeptide(L)'
;MRKGLHLSKLAGAMSVMLLAGIAGNAQAAPTHDKNVIGYITQWEAWKGTNAGFSVKGEATHLNVNMDIYSILNFSFFGVAKDGSLHSGDLRNKNIYQENAVQEPGPLLHPDVYSSWDLHILWGELEYIHQYPGNEAWEAEALRKVQEQGFVKSGNGWLHEPTGVTGQFPIPLKKAGGAPGLIDLAHQKGVKVMASLGGWSMSKHFPEMAADPVKKARFLQDIDKLMALGFDGIDIDWEYPGTGGMNFAGSPEDYGNFEQLMEDIRERIGPNKLLTAAFSASTAKLEGYNWPRLVASMDYFNMMTYDLNGGWSNITGHNAPLYPHPEEEFPGLNLDYLRAWMAAQGIPSEKINFGAAFYGRGVQTTEATAYVGAPTDKRQVRFSVDGPALSAVDLDNWKEFEGQPNYNYIQQTSGWEHMWDVNAEVPYAVKGKYFLSYDDVPSMEKKAQYIVDNNLGGVIVWQVHGDIKCEGTFINRGTKLKECTQLSSPLAEAIDRVFSADVIPNNAPVLSVPAGQAADAGQVISFAVSATDADGDALSFSATNATVVDNGNGSATVTYQAPNTGVDLQEVVVVSVSDGRKSVSSNVVVNVKGTGEVVNTAPVLTAPAAATVNSGQSVVISVSADDAEGDFLTYSASSGEVMLTATGAEITFTAPTVTADTVVDLVVTVSDGLATDTSTIAVTVVADSTGGNTTWDPNTIYNTGDTVVFDGVTYTAKWWTKGEQPGTSGVWEAADSGSATGWSASKVYNSGDVVTHNGQQYRAKWWTKGDQPGDANGPWELI
;
A
#
# COMPACT_ATOMS: atom_id res chain seq x y z
N MET A 1 -64.96 31.65 12.20
CA MET A 1 -63.94 32.07 11.21
C MET A 1 -62.95 32.97 11.92
N ARG A 2 -61.65 32.63 11.83
CA ARG A 2 -60.42 33.48 11.87
C ARG A 2 -60.43 34.66 12.87
N LYS A 3 -59.49 34.89 13.79
CA LYS A 3 -58.05 34.57 14.02
C LYS A 3 -57.51 35.88 14.62
N GLY A 4 -56.62 35.81 15.62
CA GLY A 4 -55.65 36.89 15.88
C GLY A 4 -55.61 37.44 17.30
N LEU A 5 -55.01 36.69 18.24
CA LEU A 5 -54.36 37.29 19.40
C LEU A 5 -52.86 37.02 19.30
N HIS A 6 -52.08 38.08 19.13
CA HIS A 6 -50.62 38.07 19.28
C HIS A 6 -50.29 38.07 20.78
N LEU A 7 -49.64 37.01 21.24
CA LEU A 7 -49.00 36.93 22.55
C LEU A 7 -47.49 37.15 22.36
N SER A 8 -47.02 38.32 22.77
CA SER A 8 -45.60 38.61 23.02
C SER A 8 -45.39 38.63 24.54
N LYS A 9 -44.72 37.62 25.11
CA LYS A 9 -44.14 37.73 26.45
C LYS A 9 -42.89 36.83 26.62
N LEU A 10 -41.82 37.51 27.01
CA LEU A 10 -40.81 37.15 28.00
C LEU A 10 -40.07 35.81 27.84
N ALA A 11 -38.81 35.90 27.42
CA ALA A 11 -37.73 35.04 27.92
C ALA A 11 -36.71 35.94 28.63
N GLY A 12 -36.66 35.82 29.95
CA GLY A 12 -35.70 36.49 30.83
C GLY A 12 -34.96 35.46 31.67
N ALA A 13 -33.67 35.33 31.37
CA ALA A 13 -32.54 34.98 32.23
C ALA A 13 -32.65 33.83 33.25
N MET A 14 -31.80 32.80 33.07
CA MET A 14 -30.99 32.26 34.16
C MET A 14 -29.54 32.00 33.70
N SER A 15 -28.69 32.92 34.14
CA SER A 15 -27.28 32.79 34.56
C SER A 15 -26.30 31.95 33.75
N VAL A 16 -25.67 32.65 32.81
CA VAL A 16 -24.25 32.48 32.45
C VAL A 16 -23.41 32.79 33.71
N MET A 17 -22.76 31.79 34.28
CA MET A 17 -21.62 32.05 35.18
C MET A 17 -20.40 32.34 34.31
N LEU A 18 -20.08 33.63 34.20
CA LEU A 18 -18.79 34.13 33.73
C LEU A 18 -17.67 33.58 34.63
N LEU A 19 -16.79 32.77 34.04
CA LEU A 19 -15.37 32.78 34.35
C LEU A 19 -14.65 33.38 33.15
N ALA A 20 -14.77 34.70 33.01
CA ALA A 20 -13.82 35.48 32.23
C ALA A 20 -12.63 35.77 33.16
N GLY A 21 -11.62 34.91 33.06
CA GLY A 21 -10.38 35.02 33.81
C GLY A 21 -9.23 34.44 33.00
N ILE A 22 -8.54 35.33 32.29
CA ILE A 22 -7.25 35.09 31.61
C ILE A 22 -7.36 34.13 30.42
N ALA A 23 -7.48 34.71 29.22
CA ALA A 23 -7.08 34.04 27.98
C ALA A 23 -5.56 33.83 28.02
N GLY A 24 -5.12 32.78 28.73
CA GLY A 24 -3.93 32.05 28.35
C GLY A 24 -4.35 31.11 27.23
N ASN A 25 -3.58 31.06 26.15
CA ASN A 25 -3.70 30.00 25.14
C ASN A 25 -3.58 28.63 25.84
N ALA A 26 -4.69 28.05 26.25
CA ALA A 26 -4.77 26.64 26.55
C ALA A 26 -4.81 25.96 25.18
N GLN A 27 -3.64 25.50 24.72
CA GLN A 27 -3.54 24.71 23.51
C GLN A 27 -4.41 23.45 23.69
N ALA A 28 -5.43 23.30 22.85
CA ALA A 28 -6.25 22.09 22.81
C ALA A 28 -5.37 20.87 22.48
N ALA A 29 -5.69 19.69 23.01
CA ALA A 29 -4.96 18.48 22.67
C ALA A 29 -5.12 18.13 21.18
N PRO A 30 -4.07 17.58 20.53
CA PRO A 30 -2.71 17.40 21.03
C PRO A 30 -1.87 18.68 20.93
N THR A 31 -0.71 18.70 21.58
CA THR A 31 0.18 19.89 21.60
C THR A 31 1.01 20.09 20.33
N HIS A 32 0.85 19.21 19.34
CA HIS A 32 1.50 19.24 18.03
C HIS A 32 0.48 19.48 16.91
N ASP A 33 0.96 19.69 15.68
CA ASP A 33 0.11 19.99 14.51
C ASP A 33 -0.33 18.76 13.70
N LYS A 34 0.19 17.58 14.02
CA LYS A 34 -0.23 16.31 13.41
C LYS A 34 -1.56 15.80 13.94
N ASN A 35 -2.31 15.10 13.10
CA ASN A 35 -3.49 14.35 13.51
C ASN A 35 -3.10 13.05 14.22
N VAL A 36 -3.77 12.75 15.33
CA VAL A 36 -3.80 11.41 15.92
C VAL A 36 -5.27 11.03 16.06
N ILE A 37 -5.73 10.18 15.15
CA ILE A 37 -7.13 9.81 15.00
C ILE A 37 -7.33 8.40 15.57
N GLY A 38 -8.22 8.23 16.54
CA GLY A 38 -8.43 6.94 17.19
C GLY A 38 -9.82 6.35 16.95
N TYR A 39 -9.91 5.08 16.57
CA TYR A 39 -11.18 4.35 16.57
C TYR A 39 -11.57 3.85 17.97
N ILE A 40 -12.78 4.18 18.41
CA ILE A 40 -13.45 3.66 19.61
C ILE A 40 -14.63 2.83 19.16
N THR A 41 -14.64 1.54 19.50
CA THR A 41 -15.73 0.65 19.07
C THR A 41 -16.79 0.45 20.15
N GLN A 42 -18.02 0.17 19.73
CA GLN A 42 -19.14 -0.15 20.63
C GLN A 42 -18.97 -1.49 21.36
N TRP A 43 -18.16 -2.41 20.78
CA TRP A 43 -18.11 -3.78 21.27
C TRP A 43 -16.90 -4.10 22.15
N GLU A 44 -15.80 -3.34 22.11
CA GLU A 44 -14.66 -3.59 22.99
C GLU A 44 -15.07 -3.53 24.48
N ALA A 45 -16.04 -2.67 24.83
CA ALA A 45 -16.55 -2.55 26.20
C ALA A 45 -17.14 -3.86 26.78
N TRP A 46 -17.58 -4.80 25.92
CA TRP A 46 -18.07 -6.12 26.34
C TRP A 46 -16.95 -7.11 26.71
N LYS A 47 -15.74 -6.85 26.23
CA LYS A 47 -14.58 -7.73 26.40
C LYS A 47 -14.00 -7.60 27.80
N GLY A 48 -13.34 -8.66 28.26
CA GLY A 48 -12.72 -8.75 29.60
C GLY A 48 -11.41 -9.53 29.53
N THR A 49 -11.08 -10.28 30.60
CA THR A 49 -9.79 -11.00 30.77
C THR A 49 -9.34 -11.82 29.59
N ASN A 50 -10.26 -12.48 28.88
CA ASN A 50 -9.91 -13.35 27.76
C ASN A 50 -9.52 -12.60 26.48
N ALA A 51 -9.65 -11.28 26.46
CA ALA A 51 -9.43 -10.43 25.30
C ALA A 51 -8.44 -9.28 25.58
N GLY A 52 -7.58 -9.45 26.59
CA GLY A 52 -6.52 -8.49 26.93
C GLY A 52 -6.89 -7.38 27.89
N PHE A 53 -8.13 -7.34 28.37
CA PHE A 53 -8.59 -6.35 29.37
C PHE A 53 -8.71 -6.98 30.75
N SER A 54 -8.48 -6.22 31.82
CA SER A 54 -8.65 -6.72 33.18
C SER A 54 -10.11 -6.96 33.56
N VAL A 55 -11.03 -6.12 33.07
CA VAL A 55 -12.46 -6.19 33.42
C VAL A 55 -13.36 -5.72 32.28
N LYS A 56 -14.62 -6.18 32.26
CA LYS A 56 -15.64 -5.62 31.36
C LYS A 56 -15.93 -4.16 31.70
N GLY A 57 -16.10 -3.34 30.67
CA GLY A 57 -16.29 -1.89 30.79
C GLY A 57 -15.00 -1.08 30.94
N GLU A 58 -13.84 -1.73 30.85
CA GLU A 58 -12.54 -1.06 30.78
C GLU A 58 -12.30 -0.42 29.41
N ALA A 59 -12.58 -1.12 28.31
CA ALA A 59 -12.39 -0.59 26.96
C ALA A 59 -13.53 0.37 26.54
N THR A 60 -13.52 1.57 27.13
CA THR A 60 -14.50 2.66 26.88
C THR A 60 -13.77 4.00 26.72
N HIS A 61 -14.50 5.08 26.46
CA HIS A 61 -13.94 6.43 26.32
C HIS A 61 -13.28 6.96 27.60
N LEU A 62 -13.62 6.41 28.77
CA LEU A 62 -13.00 6.83 30.04
C LEU A 62 -11.54 6.37 30.17
N ASN A 63 -11.13 5.38 29.37
CA ASN A 63 -9.76 4.86 29.37
C ASN A 63 -9.09 5.12 28.01
N VAL A 64 -9.19 6.36 27.57
CA VAL A 64 -8.47 6.90 26.41
C VAL A 64 -7.69 8.12 26.89
N ASN A 65 -6.39 8.16 26.61
CA ASN A 65 -5.58 9.33 26.91
C ASN A 65 -5.89 10.46 25.92
N MET A 66 -6.91 11.26 26.24
CA MET A 66 -7.42 12.35 25.39
C MET A 66 -6.37 13.43 25.09
N ASP A 67 -5.27 13.49 25.82
CA ASP A 67 -4.22 14.49 25.59
C ASP A 67 -3.37 14.17 24.34
N ILE A 68 -3.45 12.92 23.84
CA ILE A 68 -2.75 12.44 22.64
C ILE A 68 -3.59 12.57 21.37
N TYR A 69 -4.91 12.36 21.46
CA TYR A 69 -5.77 12.26 20.28
C TYR A 69 -6.30 13.63 19.85
N SER A 70 -6.23 13.95 18.56
CA SER A 70 -6.92 15.12 17.98
C SER A 70 -8.37 14.82 17.63
N ILE A 71 -8.63 13.57 17.20
CA ILE A 71 -9.93 13.12 16.72
C ILE A 71 -10.20 11.69 17.22
N LEU A 72 -11.44 11.41 17.61
CA LEU A 72 -11.92 10.07 17.93
C LEU A 72 -13.10 9.69 17.04
N ASN A 73 -12.98 8.58 16.34
CA ASN A 73 -14.02 8.00 15.50
C ASN A 73 -14.84 7.02 16.35
N PHE A 74 -16.11 7.33 16.60
CA PHE A 74 -17.03 6.39 17.25
C PHE A 74 -17.56 5.41 16.21
N SER A 75 -17.18 4.14 16.37
CA SER A 75 -17.39 3.07 15.41
C SER A 75 -18.36 2.01 15.95
N PHE A 76 -19.42 1.65 15.23
CA PHE A 76 -19.84 2.18 13.93
C PHE A 76 -21.36 2.36 13.90
N PHE A 77 -21.81 3.16 12.95
CA PHE A 77 -23.18 3.12 12.45
C PHE A 77 -23.19 2.38 11.12
N GLY A 78 -24.11 1.44 10.92
CA GLY A 78 -24.25 0.71 9.66
C GLY A 78 -25.33 1.30 8.75
N VAL A 79 -25.32 0.90 7.48
CA VAL A 79 -26.33 1.28 6.49
C VAL A 79 -27.30 0.12 6.28
N ALA A 80 -28.59 0.39 6.47
CA ALA A 80 -29.66 -0.59 6.20
C ALA A 80 -30.11 -0.56 4.74
N LYS A 81 -30.78 -1.62 4.30
CA LYS A 81 -31.27 -1.79 2.91
C LYS A 81 -32.18 -0.68 2.39
N ASP A 82 -32.79 0.12 3.28
CA ASP A 82 -33.66 1.24 2.91
C ASP A 82 -32.94 2.60 2.89
N GLY A 83 -31.64 2.61 3.19
CA GLY A 83 -30.79 3.80 3.27
C GLY A 83 -30.70 4.44 4.66
N SER A 84 -31.44 3.97 5.65
CA SER A 84 -31.32 4.49 7.03
C SER A 84 -30.06 4.00 7.73
N LEU A 85 -29.58 4.80 8.69
CA LEU A 85 -28.48 4.41 9.58
C LEU A 85 -29.00 3.63 10.80
N HIS A 86 -28.19 2.70 11.30
CA HIS A 86 -28.49 1.94 12.52
C HIS A 86 -27.25 1.76 13.40
N SER A 87 -27.47 1.47 14.69
CA SER A 87 -26.39 1.13 15.63
C SER A 87 -25.63 -0.14 15.21
N GLY A 88 -24.32 -0.16 15.44
CA GLY A 88 -23.46 -1.31 15.20
C GLY A 88 -23.81 -2.52 16.08
N ASP A 89 -24.41 -2.31 17.25
CA ASP A 89 -24.94 -3.39 18.10
C ASP A 89 -26.03 -4.22 17.40
N LEU A 90 -26.69 -3.64 16.40
CA LEU A 90 -27.75 -4.27 15.60
C LEU A 90 -27.27 -4.82 14.25
N ARG A 91 -25.95 -4.90 14.07
CA ARG A 91 -25.36 -5.52 12.89
C ARG A 91 -25.91 -6.95 12.70
N ASN A 92 -26.34 -7.23 11.47
CA ASN A 92 -26.73 -8.57 11.07
C ASN A 92 -25.49 -9.49 11.08
N LYS A 93 -25.42 -10.39 12.07
CA LYS A 93 -24.32 -11.36 12.22
C LYS A 93 -24.27 -12.42 11.11
N ASN A 94 -25.33 -12.53 10.31
CA ASN A 94 -25.41 -13.43 9.17
C ASN A 94 -25.23 -12.70 7.83
N ILE A 95 -24.80 -11.44 7.83
CA ILE A 95 -24.65 -10.65 6.60
C ILE A 95 -23.65 -11.26 5.60
N TYR A 96 -22.76 -12.15 6.09
CA TYR A 96 -21.87 -13.00 5.30
C TYR A 96 -22.58 -13.97 4.35
N GLN A 97 -23.87 -14.24 4.57
CA GLN A 97 -24.62 -15.16 3.73
C GLN A 97 -25.09 -14.47 2.46
N GLU A 98 -25.06 -15.21 1.35
CA GLU A 98 -25.67 -14.79 0.10
C GLU A 98 -27.13 -14.39 0.34
N ASN A 99 -27.54 -13.23 -0.20
CA ASN A 99 -28.88 -12.64 -0.03
C ASN A 99 -29.26 -12.15 1.38
N ALA A 100 -28.42 -12.31 2.41
CA ALA A 100 -28.68 -11.68 3.70
C ALA A 100 -28.66 -10.15 3.57
N VAL A 101 -29.57 -9.46 4.25
CA VAL A 101 -29.67 -8.00 4.22
C VAL A 101 -29.61 -7.44 5.63
N GLN A 102 -29.16 -6.20 5.75
CA GLN A 102 -29.29 -5.43 6.97
C GLN A 102 -30.66 -4.77 6.99
N GLU A 103 -31.48 -5.15 7.96
CA GLU A 103 -32.78 -4.52 8.16
C GLU A 103 -32.62 -3.16 8.87
N PRO A 104 -33.56 -2.22 8.65
CA PRO A 104 -33.58 -0.96 9.38
C PRO A 104 -33.64 -1.18 10.89
N GLY A 105 -32.92 -0.33 11.63
CA GLY A 105 -32.86 -0.36 13.08
C GLY A 105 -32.73 1.05 13.65
N PRO A 106 -32.87 1.23 14.97
CA PRO A 106 -32.61 2.52 15.59
C PRO A 106 -31.14 2.95 15.42
N LEU A 107 -30.93 4.26 15.28
CA LEU A 107 -29.61 4.88 15.14
C LEU A 107 -28.67 4.57 16.32
N LEU A 108 -29.21 4.59 17.54
CA LEU A 108 -28.55 4.12 18.76
C LEU A 108 -29.39 3.00 19.35
N HIS A 109 -28.78 1.91 19.84
CA HIS A 109 -29.55 0.81 20.42
C HIS A 109 -30.06 1.22 21.82
N PRO A 110 -31.38 1.44 22.01
CA PRO A 110 -31.88 2.10 23.23
C PRO A 110 -31.96 1.18 24.45
N ASP A 111 -31.72 -0.13 24.28
CA ASP A 111 -31.68 -1.06 25.42
C ASP A 111 -30.38 -0.88 26.21
N VAL A 112 -30.47 -0.07 27.26
CA VAL A 112 -29.35 0.25 28.17
C VAL A 112 -28.71 -0.98 28.83
N TYR A 113 -29.38 -2.13 28.85
CA TYR A 113 -28.81 -3.35 29.40
C TYR A 113 -27.98 -4.10 28.35
N SER A 114 -28.49 -4.18 27.13
CA SER A 114 -27.89 -4.95 26.02
C SER A 114 -27.04 -4.11 25.06
N SER A 115 -26.86 -2.81 25.32
CA SER A 115 -26.02 -1.90 24.51
C SER A 115 -25.07 -1.07 25.37
N TRP A 116 -23.95 -0.64 24.79
CA TRP A 116 -23.05 0.36 25.37
C TRP A 116 -23.14 1.73 24.71
N ASP A 117 -23.92 1.89 23.65
CA ASP A 117 -24.02 3.13 22.87
C ASP A 117 -24.23 4.35 23.76
N LEU A 118 -25.25 4.27 24.63
CA LEU A 118 -25.61 5.38 25.51
C LEU A 118 -24.62 5.54 26.68
N HIS A 119 -24.02 4.47 27.19
CA HIS A 119 -23.00 4.56 28.24
C HIS A 119 -21.70 5.19 27.73
N ILE A 120 -21.35 4.94 26.47
CA ILE A 120 -20.18 5.57 25.84
C ILE A 120 -20.53 7.01 25.49
N LEU A 121 -21.62 7.27 24.76
CA LEU A 121 -21.93 8.61 24.27
C LEU A 121 -22.41 9.58 25.35
N TRP A 122 -23.14 9.11 26.37
CA TRP A 122 -23.73 9.94 27.43
C TRP A 122 -23.10 9.71 28.81
N GLY A 123 -22.22 8.72 28.97
CA GLY A 123 -21.44 8.52 30.18
C GLY A 123 -22.17 7.72 31.26
N GLU A 124 -22.00 8.13 32.51
CA GLU A 124 -22.69 7.48 33.63
C GLU A 124 -24.19 7.82 33.64
N LEU A 125 -25.03 6.79 33.57
CA LEU A 125 -26.48 6.94 33.44
C LEU A 125 -27.23 6.71 34.76
N GLU A 126 -28.33 7.44 34.94
CA GLU A 126 -29.42 7.13 35.89
C GLU A 126 -30.71 6.80 35.11
N TYR A 127 -31.54 5.91 35.67
CA TYR A 127 -32.67 5.31 34.95
C TYR A 127 -34.01 5.73 35.52
N ILE A 128 -34.93 6.15 34.65
CA ILE A 128 -36.33 6.43 35.00
C ILE A 128 -37.24 5.40 34.31
N HIS A 129 -37.84 4.49 35.08
CA HIS A 129 -38.58 3.33 34.55
C HIS A 129 -39.99 3.64 34.02
N GLN A 130 -40.49 4.86 34.23
CA GLN A 130 -41.75 5.34 33.68
C GLN A 130 -41.70 6.86 33.52
N TYR A 131 -42.37 7.42 32.52
CA TYR A 131 -42.38 8.87 32.35
C TYR A 131 -43.09 9.53 33.55
N PRO A 132 -42.41 10.42 34.32
CA PRO A 132 -42.98 10.99 35.54
C PRO A 132 -44.26 11.80 35.25
N GLY A 133 -45.26 11.70 36.12
CA GLY A 133 -46.47 12.52 36.09
C GLY A 133 -46.23 13.93 36.64
N ASN A 134 -47.28 14.76 36.62
CA ASN A 134 -47.25 16.13 37.16
C ASN A 134 -47.60 16.19 38.66
N GLU A 135 -47.33 15.10 39.40
CA GLU A 135 -47.59 15.03 40.84
C GLU A 135 -46.41 15.60 41.63
N ALA A 136 -46.67 16.23 42.79
CA ALA A 136 -45.65 16.93 43.56
C ALA A 136 -44.46 16.03 43.99
N TRP A 137 -44.69 14.73 44.19
CA TRP A 137 -43.67 13.76 44.56
C TRP A 137 -42.83 13.26 43.36
N GLU A 138 -43.29 13.49 42.13
CA GLU A 138 -42.57 13.19 40.88
C GLU A 138 -41.89 14.43 40.27
N ALA A 139 -42.14 15.63 40.82
CA ALA A 139 -41.72 16.90 40.25
C ALA A 139 -40.21 16.97 39.93
N GLU A 140 -39.36 16.43 40.80
CA GLU A 140 -37.91 16.38 40.57
C GLU A 140 -37.53 15.43 39.42
N ALA A 141 -38.14 14.26 39.35
CA ALA A 141 -37.91 13.32 38.25
C ALA A 141 -38.41 13.89 36.92
N LEU A 142 -39.60 14.51 36.92
CA LEU A 142 -40.15 15.19 35.75
C LEU A 142 -39.22 16.32 35.28
N ARG A 143 -38.73 17.15 36.22
CA ARG A 143 -37.78 18.23 35.94
C ARG A 143 -36.51 17.68 35.29
N LYS A 144 -35.89 16.65 35.86
CA LYS A 144 -34.68 16.02 35.30
C LYS A 144 -34.88 15.50 33.87
N VAL A 145 -36.00 14.80 33.63
CA VAL A 145 -36.34 14.25 32.31
C VAL A 145 -36.52 15.38 31.29
N GLN A 146 -37.25 16.44 31.65
CA GLN A 146 -37.51 17.59 30.77
C GLN A 146 -36.26 18.44 30.52
N GLU A 147 -35.42 18.67 31.53
CA GLU A 147 -34.17 19.44 31.39
C GLU A 147 -33.18 18.76 30.45
N GLN A 148 -33.20 17.43 30.39
CA GLN A 148 -32.42 16.65 29.42
C GLN A 148 -33.17 16.40 28.11
N GLY A 149 -34.29 17.08 27.85
CA GLY A 149 -34.98 17.06 26.55
C GLY A 149 -35.76 15.78 26.24
N PHE A 150 -36.10 14.98 27.24
CA PHE A 150 -36.89 13.77 27.04
C PHE A 150 -38.40 14.05 27.17
N VAL A 151 -39.16 13.58 26.19
CA VAL A 151 -40.63 13.61 26.19
C VAL A 151 -41.22 12.21 26.08
N LYS A 152 -42.46 12.07 26.56
CA LYS A 152 -43.20 10.81 26.47
C LYS A 152 -43.52 10.52 25.00
N SER A 153 -43.17 9.33 24.53
CA SER A 153 -43.46 8.89 23.15
C SER A 153 -43.92 7.44 23.15
N GLY A 154 -45.20 7.20 22.84
CA GLY A 154 -45.80 5.86 22.90
C GLY A 154 -45.59 5.17 24.25
N ASN A 155 -45.00 3.97 24.21
CA ASN A 155 -44.64 3.18 25.39
C ASN A 155 -43.22 3.44 25.91
N GLY A 156 -42.60 4.54 25.49
CA GLY A 156 -41.25 4.91 25.88
C GLY A 156 -41.02 6.41 25.81
N TRP A 157 -39.90 6.80 25.20
CA TRP A 157 -39.40 8.17 25.21
C TRP A 157 -38.86 8.61 23.85
N LEU A 158 -38.87 9.91 23.64
CA LEU A 158 -38.20 10.63 22.55
C LEU A 158 -37.25 11.64 23.19
N HIS A 159 -35.99 11.64 22.79
CA HIS A 159 -35.06 12.73 23.09
C HIS A 159 -35.21 13.78 21.98
N GLU A 160 -36.01 14.81 22.23
CA GLU A 160 -36.40 15.80 21.22
C GLU A 160 -35.20 16.46 20.53
N PRO A 161 -34.09 16.81 21.22
CA PRO A 161 -32.96 17.45 20.57
C PRO A 161 -32.34 16.61 19.44
N THR A 162 -32.35 15.27 19.56
CA THR A 162 -31.63 14.39 18.63
C THR A 162 -32.55 13.53 17.76
N GLY A 163 -33.84 13.44 18.12
CA GLY A 163 -34.78 12.52 17.46
C GLY A 163 -34.59 11.05 17.83
N VAL A 164 -33.69 10.71 18.76
CA VAL A 164 -33.48 9.33 19.22
C VAL A 164 -34.67 8.91 20.10
N THR A 165 -35.15 7.69 19.90
CA THR A 165 -36.29 7.13 20.64
C THR A 165 -35.94 5.78 21.25
N GLY A 166 -36.64 5.42 22.31
CA GLY A 166 -36.43 4.15 23.01
C GLY A 166 -37.61 3.75 23.86
N GLN A 167 -37.59 2.50 24.35
CA GLN A 167 -38.51 2.04 25.39
C GLN A 167 -37.96 2.37 26.78
N PHE A 168 -38.78 2.25 27.82
CA PHE A 168 -38.31 2.43 29.20
C PHE A 168 -37.23 1.40 29.59
N PRO A 169 -36.26 1.78 30.46
CA PRO A 169 -36.16 3.06 31.17
C PRO A 169 -35.64 4.23 30.30
N ILE A 170 -35.91 5.47 30.73
CA ILE A 170 -35.27 6.68 30.18
C ILE A 170 -33.82 6.73 30.70
N PRO A 171 -32.81 6.81 29.82
CA PRO A 171 -31.40 6.92 30.19
C PRO A 171 -30.99 8.37 30.36
N LEU A 172 -31.04 8.88 31.59
CA LEU A 172 -30.60 10.23 31.89
C LEU A 172 -29.09 10.24 32.18
N LYS A 173 -28.38 11.28 31.72
CA LYS A 173 -27.04 11.59 32.21
C LYS A 173 -27.12 11.83 33.71
N LYS A 174 -26.32 11.12 34.50
CA LYS A 174 -26.31 11.25 35.96
C LYS A 174 -25.65 12.56 36.35
N ALA A 175 -26.34 13.38 37.15
CA ALA A 175 -25.77 14.61 37.68
C ALA A 175 -24.51 14.32 38.53
N GLY A 176 -23.39 14.95 38.18
CA GLY A 176 -22.08 14.70 38.81
C GLY A 176 -21.46 13.33 38.52
N GLY A 177 -22.04 12.56 37.59
CA GLY A 177 -21.48 11.30 37.09
C GLY A 177 -20.36 11.53 36.08
N ALA A 178 -19.72 10.43 35.65
CA ALA A 178 -18.71 10.51 34.60
C ALA A 178 -19.31 11.00 33.27
N PRO A 179 -18.62 11.90 32.54
CA PRO A 179 -19.10 12.43 31.26
C PRO A 179 -19.13 11.36 30.17
N GLY A 180 -19.94 11.58 29.13
CA GLY A 180 -19.90 10.78 27.90
C GLY A 180 -18.73 11.14 27.00
N LEU A 181 -18.51 10.36 25.95
CA LEU A 181 -17.42 10.50 24.99
C LEU A 181 -17.35 11.91 24.41
N ILE A 182 -18.46 12.41 23.87
CA ILE A 182 -18.51 13.74 23.23
C ILE A 182 -18.23 14.83 24.26
N ASP A 183 -18.88 14.77 25.42
CA ASP A 183 -18.70 15.77 26.49
C ASP A 183 -17.24 15.79 26.99
N LEU A 184 -16.62 14.63 27.19
CA LEU A 184 -15.24 14.49 27.66
C LEU A 184 -14.23 14.95 26.61
N ALA A 185 -14.41 14.54 25.35
CA ALA A 185 -13.56 14.94 24.25
C ALA A 185 -13.59 16.47 24.06
N HIS A 186 -14.77 17.08 24.06
CA HIS A 186 -14.92 18.53 23.93
C HIS A 186 -14.28 19.30 25.10
N GLN A 187 -14.36 18.77 26.34
CA GLN A 187 -13.65 19.35 27.49
C GLN A 187 -12.13 19.36 27.32
N LYS A 188 -11.60 18.43 26.52
CA LYS A 188 -10.17 18.28 26.21
C LYS A 188 -9.76 18.91 24.87
N GLY A 189 -10.72 19.45 24.12
CA GLY A 189 -10.48 20.01 22.79
C GLY A 189 -10.41 18.98 21.65
N VAL A 190 -10.68 17.71 21.95
CA VAL A 190 -10.69 16.59 20.99
C VAL A 190 -11.99 16.57 20.21
N LYS A 191 -11.94 16.26 18.91
CA LYS A 191 -13.11 16.11 18.04
C LYS A 191 -13.65 14.69 18.07
N VAL A 192 -14.96 14.52 17.95
CA VAL A 192 -15.59 13.19 17.85
C VAL A 192 -16.36 13.05 16.54
N MET A 193 -16.00 12.04 15.75
CA MET A 193 -16.63 11.73 14.46
C MET A 193 -17.60 10.56 14.61
N ALA A 194 -18.69 10.59 13.85
CA ALA A 194 -19.51 9.41 13.63
C ALA A 194 -18.95 8.63 12.43
N SER A 195 -18.42 7.43 12.67
CA SER A 195 -17.90 6.58 11.60
C SER A 195 -19.00 5.63 11.09
N LEU A 196 -19.23 5.67 9.78
CA LEU A 196 -20.34 5.01 9.11
C LEU A 196 -19.81 3.89 8.21
N GLY A 197 -20.20 2.64 8.46
CA GLY A 197 -19.79 1.49 7.67
C GLY A 197 -18.86 0.52 8.40
N GLY A 198 -17.67 0.34 7.83
CA GLY A 198 -16.72 -0.72 8.12
C GLY A 198 -17.00 -2.00 7.34
N TRP A 199 -16.04 -2.92 7.41
CA TRP A 199 -16.02 -4.18 6.68
C TRP A 199 -17.37 -4.91 6.64
N SER A 200 -18.01 -5.04 7.80
CA SER A 200 -19.21 -5.87 7.96
C SER A 200 -20.55 -5.15 7.86
N MET A 201 -20.54 -3.83 7.61
CA MET A 201 -21.75 -3.00 7.49
C MET A 201 -21.76 -2.14 6.22
N SER A 202 -20.84 -2.41 5.29
CA SER A 202 -20.73 -1.69 4.01
C SER A 202 -21.67 -2.18 2.91
N LYS A 203 -22.34 -3.33 3.11
CA LYS A 203 -23.13 -4.02 2.08
C LYS A 203 -24.08 -3.12 1.30
N HIS A 204 -24.75 -2.19 1.99
CA HIS A 204 -25.83 -1.38 1.42
C HIS A 204 -25.40 0.02 0.97
N PHE A 205 -24.11 0.37 1.04
CA PHE A 205 -23.63 1.63 0.49
C PHE A 205 -23.90 1.78 -1.02
N PRO A 206 -23.60 0.79 -1.90
CA PRO A 206 -23.81 0.95 -3.34
C PRO A 206 -25.23 1.39 -3.69
N GLU A 207 -26.25 0.65 -3.23
CA GLU A 207 -27.64 1.02 -3.53
C GLU A 207 -28.14 2.24 -2.76
N MET A 208 -27.55 2.57 -1.61
CA MET A 208 -27.90 3.77 -0.85
C MET A 208 -27.40 5.01 -1.59
N ALA A 209 -26.15 5.01 -2.05
CA ALA A 209 -25.53 6.13 -2.74
C ALA A 209 -26.15 6.37 -4.13
N ALA A 210 -26.53 5.31 -4.84
CA ALA A 210 -27.12 5.38 -6.18
C ALA A 210 -28.61 5.80 -6.19
N ASP A 211 -29.37 5.55 -5.11
CA ASP A 211 -30.81 5.80 -5.05
C ASP A 211 -31.12 7.11 -4.30
N PRO A 212 -31.68 8.14 -4.96
CA PRO A 212 -31.97 9.43 -4.33
C PRO A 212 -32.86 9.34 -3.09
N VAL A 213 -33.79 8.38 -3.03
CA VAL A 213 -34.69 8.21 -1.88
C VAL A 213 -33.94 7.61 -0.69
N LYS A 214 -33.06 6.63 -0.94
CA LYS A 214 -32.24 6.03 0.11
C LYS A 214 -31.20 7.02 0.62
N LYS A 215 -30.49 7.70 -0.28
CA LYS A 215 -29.53 8.76 0.06
C LYS A 215 -30.17 9.88 0.88
N ALA A 216 -31.41 10.29 0.55
CA ALA A 216 -32.13 11.29 1.35
C ALA A 216 -32.42 10.84 2.78
N ARG A 217 -32.65 9.54 3.03
CA ARG A 217 -32.82 9.00 4.39
C ARG A 217 -31.49 8.97 5.13
N PHE A 218 -30.43 8.52 4.47
CA PHE A 218 -29.07 8.53 5.01
C PHE A 218 -28.67 9.95 5.48
N LEU A 219 -28.87 10.96 4.62
CA LEU A 219 -28.57 12.37 4.93
C LEU A 219 -29.43 12.92 6.09
N GLN A 220 -30.67 12.45 6.27
CA GLN A 220 -31.50 12.83 7.43
C GLN A 220 -30.97 12.23 8.74
N ASP A 221 -30.40 11.04 8.72
CA ASP A 221 -29.78 10.46 9.92
C ASP A 221 -28.44 11.14 10.25
N ILE A 222 -27.72 11.68 9.26
CA ILE A 222 -26.57 12.57 9.50
C ILE A 222 -26.98 13.80 10.32
N ASP A 223 -28.15 14.39 10.08
CA ASP A 223 -28.62 15.52 10.91
C ASP A 223 -28.77 15.12 12.38
N LYS A 224 -29.25 13.90 12.64
CA LYS A 224 -29.41 13.38 14.01
C LYS A 224 -28.06 13.15 14.67
N LEU A 225 -27.05 12.69 13.92
CA LEU A 225 -25.67 12.58 14.38
C LEU A 225 -25.10 13.97 14.72
N MET A 226 -25.29 14.96 13.85
CA MET A 226 -24.86 16.34 14.14
C MET A 226 -25.57 16.89 15.39
N ALA A 227 -26.86 16.60 15.57
CA ALA A 227 -27.63 16.98 16.74
C ALA A 227 -27.21 16.25 18.03
N LEU A 228 -26.64 15.04 17.93
CA LEU A 228 -26.03 14.33 19.05
C LEU A 228 -24.73 14.98 19.54
N GLY A 229 -24.14 15.88 18.74
CA GLY A 229 -22.93 16.63 19.10
C GLY A 229 -21.67 16.17 18.39
N PHE A 230 -21.74 15.26 17.43
CA PHE A 230 -20.59 14.87 16.62
C PHE A 230 -20.01 16.07 15.84
N ASP A 231 -18.69 16.11 15.72
CA ASP A 231 -17.93 17.15 15.02
C ASP A 231 -17.81 16.91 13.51
N GLY A 232 -18.22 15.74 13.04
CA GLY A 232 -18.15 15.39 11.63
C GLY A 232 -18.56 13.95 11.33
N ILE A 233 -18.42 13.58 10.07
CA ILE A 233 -18.73 12.26 9.52
C ILE A 233 -17.46 11.64 8.95
N ASP A 234 -17.24 10.36 9.28
CA ASP A 234 -16.21 9.51 8.68
C ASP A 234 -16.91 8.39 7.90
N ILE A 235 -16.65 8.28 6.60
CA ILE A 235 -17.20 7.20 5.77
C ILE A 235 -16.21 6.06 5.67
N ASP A 236 -16.63 4.86 6.04
CA ASP A 236 -15.84 3.64 5.94
C ASP A 236 -16.57 2.65 5.02
N TRP A 237 -16.66 2.97 3.73
CA TRP A 237 -17.25 2.09 2.73
C TRP A 237 -16.17 1.16 2.19
N GLU A 238 -16.30 -0.14 2.49
CA GLU A 238 -15.33 -1.16 2.09
C GLU A 238 -15.90 -2.16 1.07
N TYR A 239 -15.74 -1.98 -0.26
CA TYR A 239 -15.11 -0.84 -0.96
C TYR A 239 -15.91 -0.41 -2.21
N PRO A 240 -15.98 0.90 -2.55
CA PRO A 240 -16.43 1.37 -3.84
C PRO A 240 -15.69 0.67 -4.98
N GLY A 241 -16.41 0.29 -6.04
CA GLY A 241 -15.80 -0.25 -7.27
C GLY A 241 -15.48 -1.73 -7.20
N THR A 242 -14.75 -2.16 -6.17
CA THR A 242 -14.20 -3.52 -6.10
C THR A 242 -14.97 -4.46 -5.16
N GLY A 243 -15.92 -3.93 -4.41
CA GLY A 243 -16.68 -4.69 -3.43
C GLY A 243 -15.86 -5.05 -2.19
N GLY A 244 -16.53 -5.68 -1.25
CA GLY A 244 -15.95 -6.15 0.01
C GLY A 244 -16.79 -7.29 0.56
N MET A 245 -17.15 -7.21 1.84
CA MET A 245 -17.90 -8.28 2.48
C MET A 245 -19.34 -8.37 1.91
N ASN A 246 -19.59 -9.38 1.06
CA ASN A 246 -20.91 -9.78 0.55
C ASN A 246 -21.62 -8.77 -0.37
N PHE A 247 -20.81 -8.03 -1.13
CA PHE A 247 -21.22 -7.27 -2.31
C PHE A 247 -20.02 -7.14 -3.26
N ALA A 248 -20.28 -7.06 -4.57
CA ALA A 248 -19.22 -7.07 -5.59
C ALA A 248 -18.69 -5.67 -5.96
N GLY A 249 -19.44 -4.61 -5.64
CA GLY A 249 -19.16 -3.25 -6.12
C GLY A 249 -19.40 -3.08 -7.63
N SER A 250 -19.40 -1.84 -8.10
CA SER A 250 -19.37 -1.51 -9.53
C SER A 250 -18.62 -0.20 -9.79
N PRO A 251 -18.08 0.03 -11.01
CA PRO A 251 -17.35 1.26 -11.32
C PRO A 251 -18.14 2.57 -11.05
N GLU A 252 -19.47 2.52 -11.12
CA GLU A 252 -20.32 3.67 -10.79
C GLU A 252 -20.24 4.08 -9.31
N ASP A 253 -19.82 3.17 -8.43
CA ASP A 253 -19.67 3.45 -6.99
C ASP A 253 -18.67 4.56 -6.72
N TYR A 254 -17.61 4.72 -7.51
CA TYR A 254 -16.65 5.83 -7.37
C TYR A 254 -17.38 7.18 -7.54
N GLY A 255 -18.09 7.35 -8.65
CA GLY A 255 -18.89 8.53 -8.94
C GLY A 255 -19.98 8.81 -7.88
N ASN A 256 -20.63 7.75 -7.41
CA ASN A 256 -21.64 7.84 -6.35
C ASN A 256 -21.04 8.23 -5.00
N PHE A 257 -19.85 7.70 -4.67
CA PHE A 257 -19.11 8.05 -3.46
C PHE A 257 -18.73 9.53 -3.46
N GLU A 258 -18.16 10.04 -4.56
CA GLU A 258 -17.76 11.45 -4.66
C GLU A 258 -18.97 12.38 -4.53
N GLN A 259 -20.09 12.04 -5.18
CA GLN A 259 -21.32 12.81 -5.02
C GLN A 259 -21.85 12.74 -3.59
N LEU A 260 -21.76 11.57 -2.93
CA LEU A 260 -22.14 11.43 -1.54
C LEU A 260 -21.29 12.33 -0.63
N MET A 261 -19.97 12.42 -0.85
CA MET A 261 -19.09 13.30 -0.08
C MET A 261 -19.44 14.79 -0.29
N GLU A 262 -19.76 15.19 -1.52
CA GLU A 262 -20.24 16.55 -1.83
C GLU A 262 -21.59 16.85 -1.13
N ASP A 263 -22.54 15.91 -1.18
CA ASP A 263 -23.86 16.06 -0.55
C ASP A 263 -23.74 16.15 0.98
N ILE A 264 -22.86 15.34 1.60
CA ILE A 264 -22.58 15.40 3.03
C ILE A 264 -21.93 16.74 3.37
N ARG A 265 -20.93 17.19 2.60
CA ARG A 265 -20.25 18.47 2.82
C ARG A 265 -21.24 19.64 2.76
N GLU A 266 -22.13 19.67 1.77
CA GLU A 266 -23.19 20.68 1.68
C GLU A 266 -24.09 20.65 2.93
N ARG A 267 -24.42 19.45 3.42
CA ARG A 267 -25.30 19.25 4.57
C ARG A 267 -24.70 19.70 5.90
N ILE A 268 -23.45 19.31 6.19
CA ILE A 268 -22.79 19.56 7.48
C ILE A 268 -22.03 20.89 7.52
N GLY A 269 -21.80 21.51 6.36
CA GLY A 269 -21.12 22.78 6.21
C GLY A 269 -19.59 22.68 6.32
N PRO A 270 -18.87 23.81 6.16
CA PRO A 270 -17.41 23.83 6.08
C PRO A 270 -16.70 23.71 7.45
N ASN A 271 -17.43 23.87 8.56
CA ASN A 271 -16.84 23.88 9.91
C ASN A 271 -16.85 22.49 10.59
N LYS A 272 -17.59 21.54 10.01
CA LYS A 272 -17.63 20.15 10.47
C LYS A 272 -16.63 19.34 9.67
N LEU A 273 -16.09 18.29 10.26
CA LEU A 273 -15.12 17.44 9.59
C LEU A 273 -15.82 16.44 8.66
N LEU A 274 -15.20 16.17 7.52
CA LEU A 274 -15.59 15.10 6.60
C LEU A 274 -14.35 14.31 6.20
N THR A 275 -14.32 13.04 6.59
CA THR A 275 -13.22 12.12 6.31
C THR A 275 -13.76 10.81 5.73
N ALA A 276 -12.86 9.97 5.23
CA ALA A 276 -13.19 8.59 4.93
C ALA A 276 -11.97 7.69 5.11
N ALA A 277 -12.23 6.42 5.41
CA ALA A 277 -11.26 5.35 5.44
C ALA A 277 -11.13 4.71 4.05
N PHE A 278 -9.90 4.63 3.54
CA PHE A 278 -9.60 4.08 2.22
C PHE A 278 -8.68 2.86 2.33
N SER A 279 -8.82 1.93 1.39
CA SER A 279 -7.87 0.83 1.25
C SER A 279 -6.46 1.37 0.94
N ALA A 280 -5.44 0.69 1.45
CA ALA A 280 -4.05 0.97 1.11
C ALA A 280 -3.59 0.32 -0.22
N SER A 281 -4.43 -0.48 -0.88
CA SER A 281 -4.11 -1.06 -2.19
C SER A 281 -4.40 -0.04 -3.30
N THR A 282 -3.36 0.43 -4.00
CA THR A 282 -3.49 1.42 -5.08
C THR A 282 -4.43 0.98 -6.19
N ALA A 283 -4.52 -0.32 -6.47
CA ALA A 283 -5.44 -0.88 -7.46
C ALA A 283 -6.93 -0.60 -7.13
N LYS A 284 -7.28 -0.44 -5.84
CA LYS A 284 -8.64 -0.07 -5.41
C LYS A 284 -8.87 1.45 -5.39
N LEU A 285 -7.84 2.23 -5.71
CA LEU A 285 -7.84 3.69 -5.62
C LEU A 285 -7.87 4.38 -6.99
N GLU A 286 -7.61 3.64 -8.08
CA GLU A 286 -7.52 4.20 -9.45
C GLU A 286 -8.82 4.80 -9.97
N GLY A 287 -9.98 4.32 -9.49
CA GLY A 287 -11.29 4.77 -9.99
C GLY A 287 -11.78 6.11 -9.42
N TYR A 288 -11.17 6.62 -8.35
CA TYR A 288 -11.63 7.84 -7.70
C TYR A 288 -11.24 9.11 -8.45
N ASN A 289 -12.13 10.10 -8.44
CA ASN A 289 -11.80 11.47 -8.80
C ASN A 289 -11.18 12.24 -7.62
N TRP A 290 -9.86 12.11 -7.45
CA TRP A 290 -9.12 12.75 -6.36
C TRP A 290 -9.31 14.27 -6.26
N PRO A 291 -9.31 15.06 -7.36
CA PRO A 291 -9.59 16.49 -7.27
C PRO A 291 -10.95 16.83 -6.63
N ARG A 292 -12.02 16.08 -6.94
CA ARG A 292 -13.34 16.27 -6.31
C ARG A 292 -13.33 15.95 -4.82
N LEU A 293 -12.67 14.85 -4.45
CA LEU A 293 -12.55 14.44 -3.06
C LEU A 293 -11.71 15.43 -2.24
N VAL A 294 -10.58 15.91 -2.78
CA VAL A 294 -9.71 16.92 -2.14
C VAL A 294 -10.46 18.22 -1.89
N ALA A 295 -11.38 18.61 -2.76
CA ALA A 295 -12.21 19.80 -2.58
C ALA A 295 -13.29 19.64 -1.49
N SER A 296 -13.76 18.42 -1.24
CA SER A 296 -14.89 18.15 -0.35
C SER A 296 -14.46 17.69 1.05
N MET A 297 -13.33 17.01 1.15
CA MET A 297 -12.89 16.30 2.36
C MET A 297 -11.76 17.03 3.10
N ASP A 298 -11.74 16.87 4.42
CA ASP A 298 -10.68 17.41 5.27
C ASP A 298 -9.46 16.49 5.25
N TYR A 299 -9.67 15.18 5.48
CA TYR A 299 -8.60 14.19 5.56
C TYR A 299 -8.94 12.87 4.86
N PHE A 300 -7.89 12.18 4.41
CA PHE A 300 -7.90 10.85 3.80
C PHE A 300 -7.20 9.88 4.76
N ASN A 301 -7.99 9.00 5.37
CA ASN A 301 -7.49 8.04 6.34
C ASN A 301 -7.17 6.73 5.62
N MET A 302 -5.89 6.41 5.44
CA MET A 302 -5.49 5.23 4.70
C MET A 302 -5.32 4.06 5.65
N MET A 303 -6.03 2.96 5.41
CA MET A 303 -5.92 1.71 6.17
C MET A 303 -4.66 0.96 5.74
N THR A 304 -3.48 1.51 6.06
CA THR A 304 -2.15 0.93 5.77
C THR A 304 -1.77 -0.16 6.78
N TYR A 305 -2.74 -1.01 7.05
CA TYR A 305 -2.67 -2.25 7.81
C TYR A 305 -3.54 -3.28 7.09
N ASP A 306 -3.54 -4.53 7.53
CA ASP A 306 -4.23 -5.64 6.85
C ASP A 306 -3.69 -5.90 5.46
N LEU A 307 -2.39 -5.62 5.25
CA LEU A 307 -1.73 -5.86 3.97
C LEU A 307 -1.42 -7.34 3.77
N ASN A 308 -1.16 -8.07 4.86
CA ASN A 308 -1.02 -9.53 4.87
C ASN A 308 -1.71 -10.15 6.08
N GLY A 309 -2.19 -11.39 5.95
CA GLY A 309 -2.89 -12.08 7.03
C GLY A 309 -3.21 -13.54 6.70
N GLY A 310 -4.22 -14.10 7.38
CA GLY A 310 -4.63 -15.49 7.14
C GLY A 310 -5.11 -15.79 5.71
N TRP A 311 -5.40 -14.76 4.91
CA TRP A 311 -5.76 -14.86 3.49
C TRP A 311 -4.55 -14.92 2.53
N SER A 312 -3.35 -14.49 2.96
CA SER A 312 -2.09 -14.52 2.18
C SER A 312 -1.57 -15.94 1.94
N ASN A 313 -0.95 -16.23 0.79
CA ASN A 313 -0.37 -17.55 0.50
C ASN A 313 0.96 -17.79 1.20
N ILE A 314 1.71 -16.72 1.48
CA ILE A 314 2.93 -16.74 2.29
C ILE A 314 2.77 -15.84 3.51
N THR A 315 3.58 -16.06 4.55
CA THR A 315 3.64 -15.13 5.69
C THR A 315 4.23 -13.80 5.24
N GLY A 316 3.63 -12.71 5.71
CA GLY A 316 4.07 -11.35 5.41
C GLY A 316 3.64 -10.39 6.49
N HIS A 317 4.03 -9.13 6.35
CA HIS A 317 3.80 -8.11 7.37
C HIS A 317 2.40 -7.49 7.28
N ASN A 318 1.76 -7.28 8.43
CA ASN A 318 0.44 -6.64 8.53
C ASN A 318 0.46 -5.19 8.03
N ALA A 319 1.50 -4.44 8.40
CA ALA A 319 1.63 -3.01 8.13
C ALA A 319 3.09 -2.60 7.87
N PRO A 320 3.78 -3.15 6.86
CA PRO A 320 5.17 -2.80 6.52
C PRO A 320 5.31 -1.32 6.13
N LEU A 321 6.35 -0.65 6.63
CA LEU A 321 6.66 0.74 6.27
C LEU A 321 7.23 0.81 4.84
N TYR A 322 8.18 -0.08 4.53
CA TYR A 322 8.88 -0.15 3.25
C TYR A 322 8.73 -1.54 2.59
N PRO A 323 9.08 -1.68 1.29
CA PRO A 323 9.16 -2.97 0.61
C PRO A 323 10.14 -3.95 1.29
N HIS A 324 9.89 -5.25 1.13
CA HIS A 324 10.80 -6.31 1.60
C HIS A 324 10.89 -7.45 0.57
N PRO A 325 12.02 -8.19 0.50
CA PRO A 325 12.29 -9.14 -0.58
C PRO A 325 11.26 -10.28 -0.70
N GLU A 326 10.63 -10.68 0.39
CA GLU A 326 9.70 -11.81 0.48
C GLU A 326 8.22 -11.41 0.30
N GLU A 327 7.93 -10.19 -0.17
CA GLU A 327 6.55 -9.71 -0.34
C GLU A 327 5.74 -10.59 -1.33
N GLU A 328 4.51 -10.96 -0.96
CA GLU A 328 3.64 -11.76 -1.84
C GLU A 328 3.18 -10.96 -3.06
N PHE A 329 2.87 -9.68 -2.84
CA PHE A 329 2.46 -8.74 -3.86
C PHE A 329 3.24 -7.43 -3.69
N PRO A 330 3.86 -6.92 -4.76
CA PRO A 330 4.61 -5.68 -4.70
C PRO A 330 3.71 -4.48 -4.42
N GLY A 331 4.24 -3.50 -3.70
CA GLY A 331 3.58 -2.22 -3.46
C GLY A 331 2.56 -2.21 -2.31
N LEU A 332 2.43 -3.29 -1.54
CA LEU A 332 1.62 -3.32 -0.32
C LEU A 332 2.43 -2.85 0.90
N ASN A 333 2.80 -1.57 0.92
CA ASN A 333 3.48 -0.91 2.02
C ASN A 333 3.16 0.61 2.06
N LEU A 334 3.49 1.27 3.18
CA LEU A 334 3.19 2.69 3.38
C LEU A 334 3.92 3.60 2.37
N ASP A 335 5.21 3.36 2.09
CA ASP A 335 5.98 4.24 1.20
C ASP A 335 5.51 4.21 -0.24
N TYR A 336 5.20 3.02 -0.76
CA TYR A 336 4.64 2.87 -2.09
C TYR A 336 3.31 3.62 -2.23
N LEU A 337 2.41 3.48 -1.25
CA LEU A 337 1.14 4.21 -1.25
C LEU A 337 1.37 5.73 -1.20
N ARG A 338 2.26 6.22 -0.33
CA ARG A 338 2.60 7.66 -0.26
C ARG A 338 3.05 8.19 -1.61
N ALA A 339 4.02 7.52 -2.24
CA ALA A 339 4.56 7.93 -3.53
C ALA A 339 3.46 7.97 -4.61
N TRP A 340 2.58 6.96 -4.62
CA TRP A 340 1.43 6.92 -5.51
C TRP A 340 0.46 8.07 -5.26
N MET A 341 0.10 8.34 -4.00
CA MET A 341 -0.82 9.44 -3.64
C MET A 341 -0.27 10.82 -4.01
N ALA A 342 1.03 11.03 -3.81
CA ALA A 342 1.72 12.25 -4.24
C ALA A 342 1.65 12.41 -5.78
N ALA A 343 1.83 11.33 -6.54
CA ALA A 343 1.70 11.35 -7.99
C ALA A 343 0.27 11.65 -8.47
N GLN A 344 -0.76 11.33 -7.66
CA GLN A 344 -2.16 11.71 -7.92
C GLN A 344 -2.49 13.17 -7.52
N GLY A 345 -1.53 13.91 -6.95
CA GLY A 345 -1.73 15.30 -6.52
C GLY A 345 -2.56 15.43 -5.24
N ILE A 346 -2.62 14.39 -4.41
CA ILE A 346 -3.29 14.46 -3.10
C ILE A 346 -2.37 15.23 -2.14
N PRO A 347 -2.84 16.30 -1.47
CA PRO A 347 -1.99 17.07 -0.56
C PRO A 347 -1.56 16.23 0.65
N SER A 348 -0.25 16.16 0.91
CA SER A 348 0.34 15.35 1.98
C SER A 348 -0.27 15.64 3.35
N GLU A 349 -0.52 16.92 3.65
CA GLU A 349 -1.11 17.37 4.91
C GLU A 349 -2.54 16.86 5.14
N LYS A 350 -3.21 16.35 4.09
CA LYS A 350 -4.53 15.71 4.21
C LYS A 350 -4.45 14.18 4.39
N ILE A 351 -3.28 13.56 4.28
CA ILE A 351 -3.12 12.11 4.32
C ILE A 351 -2.76 11.66 5.73
N ASN A 352 -3.58 10.78 6.32
CA ASN A 352 -3.28 10.11 7.58
C ASN A 352 -3.04 8.62 7.33
N PHE A 353 -1.93 8.07 7.79
CA PHE A 353 -1.62 6.65 7.63
C PHE A 353 -2.05 5.80 8.82
N GLY A 354 -2.35 4.54 8.54
CA GLY A 354 -2.86 3.58 9.51
C GLY A 354 -1.78 3.05 10.45
N ALA A 355 -2.07 3.04 11.75
CA ALA A 355 -1.35 2.34 12.79
C ALA A 355 -2.21 1.20 13.36
N ALA A 356 -1.67 -0.02 13.30
CA ALA A 356 -2.33 -1.21 13.82
C ALA A 356 -1.94 -1.47 15.27
N PHE A 357 -2.86 -1.26 16.21
CA PHE A 357 -2.64 -1.59 17.62
C PHE A 357 -2.97 -3.08 17.91
N TYR A 358 -2.68 -3.94 16.94
CA TYR A 358 -2.93 -5.38 16.94
C TYR A 358 -1.95 -6.07 15.98
N GLY A 359 -1.87 -7.40 16.07
CA GLY A 359 -1.13 -8.23 15.13
C GLY A 359 -2.02 -9.14 14.29
N ARG A 360 -1.43 -9.83 13.31
CA ARG A 360 -2.06 -10.90 12.52
C ARG A 360 -1.27 -12.20 12.65
N GLY A 361 -1.91 -13.20 13.23
CA GLY A 361 -1.36 -14.54 13.45
C GLY A 361 -1.70 -15.50 12.31
N VAL A 362 -0.69 -16.20 11.81
CA VAL A 362 -0.77 -17.15 10.69
C VAL A 362 -0.01 -18.43 11.04
N GLN A 363 -0.51 -19.58 10.60
CA GLN A 363 0.19 -20.86 10.66
C GLN A 363 0.77 -21.26 9.29
N THR A 364 1.93 -21.90 9.31
CA THR A 364 2.68 -22.32 8.12
C THR A 364 2.69 -23.83 7.95
N THR A 365 3.00 -24.30 6.74
CA THR A 365 3.30 -25.73 6.48
C THR A 365 4.69 -26.11 6.98
N GLU A 366 5.55 -25.12 7.19
CA GLU A 366 6.90 -25.29 7.74
C GLU A 366 6.89 -25.62 9.23
N ALA A 367 7.88 -26.40 9.68
CA ALA A 367 8.02 -26.74 11.10
C ALA A 367 8.42 -25.52 11.96
N THR A 368 9.13 -24.56 11.37
CA THR A 368 9.47 -23.27 11.96
C THR A 368 9.16 -22.19 10.93
N ALA A 369 8.28 -21.26 11.29
CA ALA A 369 7.88 -20.17 10.41
C ALA A 369 9.01 -19.15 10.25
N TYR A 370 9.00 -18.45 9.12
CA TYR A 370 9.86 -17.32 8.77
C TYR A 370 9.06 -16.35 7.88
N VAL A 371 9.58 -15.18 7.55
CA VAL A 371 8.94 -14.25 6.60
C VAL A 371 8.97 -14.87 5.19
N GLY A 372 7.84 -14.91 4.48
CA GLY A 372 7.74 -15.59 3.17
C GLY A 372 7.50 -17.09 3.23
N ALA A 373 7.28 -17.67 4.42
CA ALA A 373 6.99 -19.09 4.57
C ALA A 373 5.61 -19.46 4.00
N PRO A 374 5.44 -20.60 3.31
CA PRO A 374 4.14 -21.04 2.81
C PRO A 374 3.12 -21.26 3.93
N THR A 375 1.92 -20.73 3.75
CA THR A 375 0.85 -20.79 4.74
C THR A 375 0.05 -22.10 4.68
N ASP A 376 -0.43 -22.57 5.83
CA ASP A 376 -1.25 -23.79 5.93
C ASP A 376 -2.74 -23.44 5.92
N LYS A 377 -3.33 -23.40 4.71
CA LYS A 377 -4.73 -23.04 4.45
C LYS A 377 -5.70 -24.14 4.90
N ARG A 378 -6.69 -23.75 5.69
CA ARG A 378 -7.75 -24.63 6.18
C ARG A 378 -9.10 -23.93 6.18
N GLN A 379 -10.18 -24.72 6.11
CA GLN A 379 -11.52 -24.19 6.31
C GLN A 379 -11.71 -23.81 7.77
N VAL A 380 -11.97 -22.53 8.02
CA VAL A 380 -12.29 -21.98 9.34
C VAL A 380 -13.62 -21.25 9.27
N ARG A 381 -14.23 -20.95 10.42
CA ARG A 381 -15.43 -20.12 10.49
C ARG A 381 -15.16 -18.95 11.42
N PHE A 382 -15.13 -17.76 10.84
CA PHE A 382 -15.06 -16.50 11.57
C PHE A 382 -16.44 -16.06 12.05
N SER A 383 -16.47 -15.29 13.14
CA SER A 383 -17.69 -14.74 13.72
C SER A 383 -18.36 -13.69 12.82
N VAL A 384 -17.56 -12.99 12.00
CA VAL A 384 -18.01 -11.91 11.11
C VAL A 384 -18.16 -12.42 9.67
N ASP A 385 -17.10 -12.99 9.11
CA ASP A 385 -17.01 -13.43 7.69
C ASP A 385 -17.65 -14.79 7.43
N GLY A 386 -17.99 -15.55 8.47
CA GLY A 386 -18.48 -16.92 8.32
C GLY A 386 -17.38 -17.88 7.82
N PRO A 387 -17.75 -18.95 7.09
CA PRO A 387 -16.78 -19.93 6.58
C PRO A 387 -15.82 -19.33 5.55
N ALA A 388 -14.52 -19.48 5.76
CA ALA A 388 -13.49 -19.02 4.84
C ALA A 388 -12.29 -19.99 4.81
N LEU A 389 -11.60 -20.04 3.67
CA LEU A 389 -10.31 -20.70 3.58
C LEU A 389 -9.24 -19.74 4.13
N SER A 390 -8.57 -20.10 5.21
CA SER A 390 -7.62 -19.24 5.89
C SER A 390 -6.52 -20.04 6.58
N ALA A 391 -5.34 -19.45 6.69
CA ALA A 391 -4.22 -19.95 7.47
C ALA A 391 -4.12 -19.28 8.85
N VAL A 392 -5.19 -18.63 9.30
CA VAL A 392 -5.24 -17.95 10.59
C VAL A 392 -4.77 -18.84 11.75
N ASP A 393 -3.95 -18.28 12.64
CA ASP A 393 -3.55 -18.93 13.89
C ASP A 393 -4.67 -18.82 14.95
N LEU A 394 -5.49 -19.85 15.05
CA LEU A 394 -6.50 -20.02 16.09
C LEU A 394 -6.01 -20.88 17.26
N ASP A 395 -4.78 -21.36 17.22
CA ASP A 395 -4.24 -22.20 18.29
C ASP A 395 -3.68 -21.32 19.41
N ASN A 396 -3.03 -20.21 19.05
CA ASN A 396 -2.55 -19.22 20.02
C ASN A 396 -3.50 -18.03 20.20
N TRP A 397 -4.29 -17.66 19.18
CA TRP A 397 -5.05 -16.40 19.17
C TRP A 397 -6.56 -16.57 18.94
N LYS A 398 -7.13 -17.68 19.44
CA LYS A 398 -8.55 -18.02 19.24
C LYS A 398 -9.52 -16.92 19.66
N GLU A 399 -9.31 -16.33 20.85
CA GLU A 399 -10.21 -15.32 21.43
C GLU A 399 -10.22 -14.00 20.63
N PHE A 400 -9.24 -13.83 19.73
CA PHE A 400 -9.09 -12.69 18.84
C PHE A 400 -9.29 -13.06 17.36
N GLU A 401 -9.71 -14.30 17.08
CA GLU A 401 -9.79 -14.86 15.72
C GLU A 401 -8.52 -14.59 14.88
N GLY A 402 -7.34 -14.71 15.50
CA GLY A 402 -6.05 -14.48 14.85
C GLY A 402 -5.55 -13.04 14.86
N GLN A 403 -6.25 -12.11 15.53
CA GLN A 403 -5.95 -10.67 15.49
C GLN A 403 -5.67 -10.10 16.90
N PRO A 404 -4.66 -10.59 17.64
CA PRO A 404 -4.44 -10.20 19.02
C PRO A 404 -4.10 -8.72 19.16
N ASN A 405 -4.72 -8.05 20.13
CA ASN A 405 -4.38 -6.67 20.52
C ASN A 405 -2.93 -6.60 21.04
N TYR A 406 -2.24 -5.48 20.80
CA TYR A 406 -0.85 -5.28 21.26
C TYR A 406 -0.68 -5.49 22.77
N ASN A 407 -1.61 -4.98 23.58
CA ASN A 407 -1.59 -5.14 25.03
C ASN A 407 -1.64 -6.61 25.48
N TYR A 408 -2.24 -7.50 24.68
CA TYR A 408 -2.29 -8.94 24.93
C TYR A 408 -1.06 -9.67 24.39
N ILE A 409 -0.53 -9.25 23.23
CA ILE A 409 0.73 -9.75 22.68
C ILE A 409 1.84 -9.59 23.72
N GLN A 410 1.95 -8.42 24.35
CA GLN A 410 2.96 -8.09 25.37
C GLN A 410 2.88 -8.97 26.64
N GLN A 411 1.74 -9.61 26.90
CA GLN A 411 1.53 -10.50 28.05
C GLN A 411 1.81 -11.97 27.73
N THR A 412 2.02 -12.29 26.44
CA THR A 412 2.14 -13.67 25.98
C THR A 412 3.60 -14.07 25.89
N SER A 413 3.96 -15.21 26.48
CA SER A 413 5.33 -15.74 26.47
C SER A 413 5.51 -16.87 25.47
N GLY A 414 6.77 -17.20 25.17
CA GLY A 414 7.14 -18.33 24.31
C GLY A 414 7.14 -18.02 22.81
N TRP A 415 7.08 -16.75 22.44
CA TRP A 415 7.32 -16.26 21.08
C TRP A 415 8.76 -15.73 20.99
N GLU A 416 9.43 -16.03 19.88
CA GLU A 416 10.72 -15.45 19.54
C GLU A 416 10.49 -14.20 18.69
N HIS A 417 10.84 -13.03 19.23
CA HIS A 417 10.62 -11.73 18.60
C HIS A 417 11.81 -11.36 17.71
N MET A 418 11.52 -10.95 16.49
CA MET A 418 12.46 -10.63 15.42
C MET A 418 12.13 -9.25 14.85
N TRP A 419 13.10 -8.65 14.15
CA TRP A 419 12.94 -7.37 13.45
C TRP A 419 13.27 -7.55 11.98
N ASP A 420 12.37 -7.11 11.10
CA ASP A 420 12.65 -7.01 9.67
C ASP A 420 13.22 -5.62 9.37
N VAL A 421 14.52 -5.56 9.06
CA VAL A 421 15.22 -4.30 8.78
C VAL A 421 14.82 -3.66 7.45
N ASN A 422 14.27 -4.42 6.51
CA ASN A 422 13.81 -3.88 5.24
C ASN A 422 12.43 -3.24 5.41
N ALA A 423 11.50 -3.98 6.02
CA ALA A 423 10.13 -3.50 6.23
C ALA A 423 9.98 -2.54 7.42
N GLU A 424 10.99 -2.48 8.30
CA GLU A 424 11.04 -1.65 9.51
C GLU A 424 9.90 -1.93 10.50
N VAL A 425 9.59 -3.22 10.68
CA VAL A 425 8.53 -3.70 11.57
C VAL A 425 8.95 -4.99 12.29
N PRO A 426 8.39 -5.26 13.48
CA PRO A 426 8.65 -6.51 14.18
C PRO A 426 7.78 -7.66 13.65
N TYR A 427 8.24 -8.88 13.88
CA TYR A 427 7.42 -10.08 13.80
C TYR A 427 7.85 -11.06 14.90
N ALA A 428 7.06 -12.10 15.14
CA ALA A 428 7.40 -13.13 16.10
C ALA A 428 7.07 -14.53 15.57
N VAL A 429 7.87 -15.51 15.98
CA VAL A 429 7.73 -16.91 15.57
C VAL A 429 7.60 -17.84 16.77
N LYS A 430 6.83 -18.91 16.61
CA LYS A 430 6.67 -19.97 17.62
C LYS A 430 6.43 -21.30 16.92
N GLY A 431 7.50 -22.03 16.62
CA GLY A 431 7.39 -23.21 15.74
C GLY A 431 6.74 -22.81 14.42
N LYS A 432 5.70 -23.52 13.98
CA LYS A 432 4.97 -23.24 12.73
C LYS A 432 4.07 -21.99 12.72
N TYR A 433 4.06 -21.19 13.78
CA TYR A 433 3.22 -20.00 13.88
C TYR A 433 4.04 -18.72 13.68
N PHE A 434 3.47 -17.79 12.92
CA PHE A 434 4.02 -16.48 12.59
C PHE A 434 3.04 -15.39 13.06
N LEU A 435 3.55 -14.35 13.71
CA LEU A 435 2.78 -13.18 14.13
C LEU A 435 3.47 -11.92 13.58
N SER A 436 2.81 -11.22 12.67
CA SER A 436 3.20 -9.84 12.34
C SER A 436 2.42 -8.87 13.21
N TYR A 437 3.08 -7.83 13.72
CA TYR A 437 2.48 -6.83 14.61
C TYR A 437 3.28 -5.53 14.54
N ASP A 438 2.85 -4.54 15.29
CA ASP A 438 3.58 -3.29 15.51
C ASP A 438 3.95 -3.14 16.99
N ASP A 439 5.11 -2.54 17.26
CA ASP A 439 5.59 -2.23 18.59
C ASP A 439 6.05 -0.77 18.72
N VAL A 440 6.57 -0.39 19.88
CA VAL A 440 7.01 0.99 20.15
C VAL A 440 8.08 1.44 19.12
N PRO A 441 9.16 0.69 18.86
CA PRO A 441 10.10 1.01 17.79
C PRO A 441 9.49 1.21 16.39
N SER A 442 8.57 0.33 15.94
CA SER A 442 7.95 0.52 14.62
C SER A 442 6.99 1.71 14.58
N MET A 443 6.28 2.00 15.68
CA MET A 443 5.45 3.20 15.79
C MET A 443 6.27 4.48 15.77
N GLU A 444 7.42 4.52 16.44
CA GLU A 444 8.34 5.66 16.36
C GLU A 444 8.81 5.89 14.93
N LYS A 445 9.20 4.82 14.21
CA LYS A 445 9.63 4.91 12.81
C LYS A 445 8.52 5.38 11.88
N LYS A 446 7.29 4.88 12.03
CA LYS A 446 6.14 5.33 11.23
C LYS A 446 5.75 6.77 11.54
N ALA A 447 5.78 7.17 12.81
CA ALA A 447 5.54 8.56 13.20
C ALA A 447 6.63 9.48 12.64
N GLN A 448 7.91 9.09 12.71
CA GLN A 448 9.00 9.86 12.13
C GLN A 448 8.86 9.96 10.62
N TYR A 449 8.46 8.88 9.96
CA TYR A 449 8.19 8.90 8.53
C TYR A 449 7.05 9.87 8.15
N ILE A 450 5.99 9.94 8.95
CA ILE A 450 4.88 10.91 8.78
C ILE A 450 5.39 12.35 8.86
N VAL A 451 6.28 12.61 9.80
CA VAL A 451 6.93 13.91 9.99
C VAL A 451 7.82 14.24 8.79
N ASP A 452 8.70 13.31 8.44
CA ASP A 452 9.69 13.46 7.38
C ASP A 452 9.03 13.70 6.01
N ASN A 453 7.81 13.21 5.81
CA ASN A 453 7.07 13.36 4.56
C ASN A 453 5.96 14.43 4.63
N ASN A 454 5.93 15.23 5.70
CA ASN A 454 4.91 16.25 5.95
C ASN A 454 3.47 15.73 5.77
N LEU A 455 3.21 14.50 6.23
CA LEU A 455 1.88 13.90 6.19
C LEU A 455 0.99 14.49 7.29
N GLY A 456 -0.32 14.38 7.10
CA GLY A 456 -1.34 14.91 8.01
C GLY A 456 -1.31 14.27 9.40
N GLY A 457 -0.93 12.99 9.50
CA GLY A 457 -0.86 12.30 10.79
C GLY A 457 -1.11 10.80 10.70
N VAL A 458 -1.71 10.26 11.76
CA VAL A 458 -2.00 8.82 11.90
C VAL A 458 -3.48 8.57 12.20
N ILE A 459 -4.01 7.46 11.69
CA ILE A 459 -5.27 6.87 12.13
C ILE A 459 -5.01 5.49 12.76
N VAL A 460 -5.61 5.24 13.93
CA VAL A 460 -5.33 4.07 14.76
C VAL A 460 -6.53 3.13 14.77
N TRP A 461 -6.31 1.89 14.33
CA TRP A 461 -7.21 0.77 14.58
C TRP A 461 -6.57 -0.19 15.60
N GLN A 462 -7.09 -0.33 16.81
CA GLN A 462 -8.06 0.56 17.48
C GLN A 462 -7.51 0.94 18.86
N VAL A 463 -8.01 2.03 19.44
CA VAL A 463 -7.40 2.71 20.60
C VAL A 463 -7.15 1.78 21.78
N HIS A 464 -8.10 0.89 22.10
CA HIS A 464 -8.00 -0.04 23.23
C HIS A 464 -7.05 -1.22 22.98
N GLY A 465 -6.49 -1.36 21.77
CA GLY A 465 -5.50 -2.39 21.47
C GLY A 465 -4.18 -2.22 22.21
N ASP A 466 -3.90 -1.01 22.70
CA ASP A 466 -2.63 -0.63 23.33
C ASP A 466 -2.77 -0.27 24.82
N ILE A 467 -4.00 -0.06 25.32
CA ILE A 467 -4.20 0.42 26.70
C ILE A 467 -3.69 -0.60 27.72
N LYS A 468 -3.13 -0.07 28.82
CA LYS A 468 -2.83 -0.80 30.05
C LYS A 468 -3.31 0.01 31.24
N CYS A 469 -4.02 -0.63 32.16
CA CYS A 469 -4.35 -0.06 33.45
C CYS A 469 -3.29 -0.46 34.49
N GLU A 470 -2.45 0.48 34.90
CA GLU A 470 -1.41 0.26 35.92
C GLU A 470 -1.93 0.55 37.35
N GLY A 471 -3.11 1.18 37.44
CA GLY A 471 -3.74 1.56 38.70
C GLY A 471 -4.88 0.63 39.12
N THR A 472 -5.83 1.20 39.84
CA THR A 472 -7.11 0.58 40.22
C THR A 472 -8.27 1.14 39.41
N PHE A 473 -9.40 0.43 39.40
CA PHE A 473 -10.63 0.88 38.74
C PHE A 473 -11.60 1.60 39.68
N ILE A 474 -12.10 2.74 39.23
CA ILE A 474 -13.27 3.41 39.79
C ILE A 474 -14.50 2.94 39.01
N ASN A 475 -15.54 2.50 39.73
CA ASN A 475 -16.81 2.13 39.13
C ASN A 475 -17.66 3.38 38.85
N ARG A 476 -18.05 3.59 37.59
CA ARG A 476 -18.98 4.65 37.17
C ARG A 476 -20.30 4.00 36.78
N GLY A 477 -21.22 3.95 37.73
CA GLY A 477 -22.44 3.15 37.61
C GLY A 477 -22.16 1.65 37.54
N THR A 478 -23.00 0.91 36.82
CA THR A 478 -22.93 -0.56 36.74
C THR A 478 -22.03 -1.08 35.61
N LYS A 479 -21.75 -0.24 34.61
CA LYS A 479 -21.07 -0.63 33.36
C LYS A 479 -19.65 -0.07 33.27
N LEU A 480 -19.49 1.25 33.29
CA LEU A 480 -18.22 1.92 33.01
C LEU A 480 -17.18 1.70 34.12
N LYS A 481 -15.93 1.47 33.71
CA LYS A 481 -14.75 1.39 34.58
C LYS A 481 -13.75 2.45 34.16
N GLU A 482 -13.27 3.23 35.11
CA GLU A 482 -12.24 4.26 34.88
C GLU A 482 -10.96 3.83 35.59
N CYS A 483 -9.88 3.73 34.83
CA CYS A 483 -8.56 3.42 35.36
C CYS A 483 -7.94 4.67 35.98
N THR A 484 -7.37 4.52 37.18
CA THR A 484 -6.72 5.63 37.90
C THR A 484 -5.31 5.96 37.38
N GLN A 485 -4.69 5.06 36.63
CA GLN A 485 -3.39 5.25 35.99
C GLN A 485 -3.36 4.47 34.68
N LEU A 486 -3.68 5.16 33.58
CA LEU A 486 -3.71 4.62 32.24
C LEU A 486 -2.36 4.87 31.55
N SER A 487 -1.89 3.89 30.78
CA SER A 487 -0.81 4.06 29.81
C SER A 487 -1.22 3.49 28.45
N SER A 488 -0.75 4.11 27.37
CA SER A 488 -0.91 3.64 25.98
C SER A 488 0.44 3.73 25.25
N PRO A 489 1.33 2.72 25.42
CA PRO A 489 2.71 2.80 24.93
C PRO A 489 2.88 3.13 23.45
N LEU A 490 2.06 2.55 22.56
CA LEU A 490 2.13 2.83 21.12
C LEU A 490 1.64 4.26 20.81
N ALA A 491 0.55 4.70 21.44
CA ALA A 491 0.04 6.06 21.26
C ALA A 491 1.01 7.12 21.82
N GLU A 492 1.60 6.86 22.99
CA GLU A 492 2.61 7.71 23.62
C GLU A 492 3.90 7.79 22.79
N ALA A 493 4.27 6.71 22.09
CA ALA A 493 5.41 6.72 21.17
C ALA A 493 5.17 7.65 19.98
N ILE A 494 3.97 7.61 19.39
CA ILE A 494 3.56 8.51 18.31
C ILE A 494 3.57 9.97 18.78
N ASP A 495 2.89 10.25 19.90
CA ASP A 495 2.80 11.60 20.47
C ASP A 495 4.17 12.18 20.79
N ARG A 496 5.10 11.36 21.32
CA ARG A 496 6.46 11.79 21.60
C ARG A 496 7.21 12.21 20.34
N VAL A 497 7.05 11.48 19.22
CA VAL A 497 7.70 11.84 17.96
C VAL A 497 7.09 13.12 17.40
N PHE A 498 5.76 13.20 17.30
CA PHE A 498 5.09 14.41 16.79
C PHE A 498 5.34 15.65 17.67
N SER A 499 5.53 15.46 18.98
CA SER A 499 5.91 16.53 19.91
C SER A 499 7.41 16.86 19.88
N ALA A 500 8.26 16.01 19.28
CA ALA A 500 9.68 16.32 19.07
C ALA A 500 9.87 17.38 17.96
N ASP A 501 8.95 17.44 17.00
CA ASP A 501 8.94 18.41 15.88
C ASP A 501 8.52 19.83 16.24
N VAL A 502 8.52 20.17 17.52
CA VAL A 502 8.62 21.56 17.96
C VAL A 502 10.04 22.12 17.69
N ILE A 503 10.95 21.34 17.09
CA ILE A 503 12.17 21.85 16.43
C ILE A 503 11.80 22.20 14.97
N PRO A 504 11.76 23.49 14.59
CA PRO A 504 11.39 23.89 13.24
C PRO A 504 12.37 23.35 12.19
N ASN A 505 11.89 22.59 11.21
CA ASN A 505 12.68 22.28 10.01
C ASN A 505 12.87 23.55 9.17
N ASN A 506 14.11 23.93 8.88
CA ASN A 506 14.45 25.03 8.00
C ASN A 506 14.53 24.50 6.57
N ALA A 507 13.98 25.23 5.61
CA ALA A 507 14.11 24.81 4.22
C ALA A 507 15.60 24.85 3.80
N PRO A 508 16.06 23.92 2.94
CA PRO A 508 17.43 23.90 2.49
C PRO A 508 17.76 25.16 1.69
N VAL A 509 18.97 25.68 1.88
CA VAL A 509 19.42 26.88 1.16
C VAL A 509 20.17 26.45 -0.10
N LEU A 510 19.54 26.63 -1.25
CA LEU A 510 20.12 26.33 -2.56
C LEU A 510 20.95 27.50 -3.10
N SER A 511 22.18 27.21 -3.53
CA SER A 511 23.06 28.13 -4.24
C SER A 511 23.32 27.63 -5.66
N VAL A 512 22.85 28.41 -6.64
CA VAL A 512 23.07 28.18 -8.08
C VAL A 512 24.02 29.23 -8.66
N PRO A 513 24.77 28.92 -9.74
CA PRO A 513 25.64 29.89 -10.39
C PRO A 513 24.86 30.99 -11.11
N ALA A 514 25.56 32.06 -11.51
CA ALA A 514 25.00 33.06 -12.42
C ALA A 514 24.66 32.44 -13.79
N GLY A 515 24.00 33.22 -14.66
CA GLY A 515 23.60 32.75 -15.99
C GLY A 515 24.77 32.14 -16.79
N GLN A 516 24.48 31.06 -17.50
CA GLN A 516 25.42 30.31 -18.31
C GLN A 516 25.30 30.69 -19.80
N ALA A 517 26.29 30.29 -20.59
CA ALA A 517 26.27 30.44 -22.03
C ALA A 517 26.70 29.13 -22.70
N ALA A 518 26.05 28.80 -23.80
CA ALA A 518 26.36 27.64 -24.62
C ALA A 518 26.20 28.02 -26.11
N ASP A 519 27.01 27.46 -26.99
CA ASP A 519 26.72 27.47 -28.41
C ASP A 519 25.63 26.41 -28.72
N ALA A 520 24.87 26.60 -29.80
CA ALA A 520 23.86 25.63 -30.24
C ALA A 520 24.48 24.22 -30.37
N GLY A 521 23.80 23.22 -29.81
CA GLY A 521 24.27 21.83 -29.76
C GLY A 521 25.33 21.50 -28.70
N GLN A 522 25.83 22.49 -27.96
CA GLN A 522 26.87 22.29 -26.96
C GLN A 522 26.33 21.68 -25.65
N VAL A 523 27.07 20.73 -25.07
CA VAL A 523 26.89 20.29 -23.67
C VAL A 523 27.69 21.20 -22.75
N ILE A 524 27.05 21.71 -21.70
CA ILE A 524 27.71 22.41 -20.60
C ILE A 524 27.35 21.77 -19.26
N SER A 525 28.25 21.85 -18.28
CA SER A 525 28.00 21.42 -16.91
C SER A 525 28.38 22.51 -15.92
N PHE A 526 27.61 22.65 -14.85
CA PHE A 526 27.88 23.59 -13.77
C PHE A 526 27.56 22.98 -12.41
N ALA A 527 28.30 23.41 -11.39
CA ALA A 527 28.12 22.94 -10.03
C ALA A 527 27.05 23.76 -9.30
N VAL A 528 26.25 23.07 -8.50
CA VAL A 528 25.33 23.67 -7.52
C VAL A 528 25.65 23.13 -6.13
N SER A 529 25.28 23.88 -5.11
CA SER A 529 25.45 23.44 -3.72
C SER A 529 24.27 23.86 -2.90
N ALA A 530 23.98 23.11 -1.85
CA ALA A 530 22.97 23.46 -0.88
C ALA A 530 23.46 23.11 0.53
N THR A 531 22.94 23.84 1.49
CA THR A 531 23.18 23.58 2.92
C THR A 531 21.85 23.49 3.63
N ASP A 532 21.76 22.60 4.58
CA ASP A 532 20.64 22.51 5.49
C ASP A 532 21.06 22.94 6.91
N ALA A 533 20.22 23.71 7.58
CA ALA A 533 20.54 24.22 8.92
C ALA A 533 20.38 23.16 10.01
N ASP A 534 19.55 22.15 9.73
CA ASP A 534 19.20 21.06 10.64
C ASP A 534 20.11 19.83 10.41
N GLY A 535 20.85 19.82 9.30
CA GLY A 535 21.84 18.80 8.96
C GLY A 535 21.26 17.61 8.23
N ASP A 536 20.07 17.78 7.64
CA ASP A 536 19.37 16.75 6.90
C ASP A 536 20.10 16.34 5.62
N ALA A 537 19.84 15.11 5.16
CA ALA A 537 20.38 14.62 3.91
C ALA A 537 19.70 15.31 2.72
N LEU A 538 20.51 15.83 1.80
CA LEU A 538 20.04 16.59 0.65
C LEU A 538 19.94 15.72 -0.60
N SER A 539 18.91 15.98 -1.42
CA SER A 539 18.73 15.37 -2.74
C SER A 539 18.45 16.44 -3.79
N PHE A 540 19.11 16.34 -4.95
CA PHE A 540 19.02 17.32 -6.02
C PHE A 540 18.25 16.78 -7.23
N SER A 541 17.48 17.66 -7.89
CA SER A 541 16.84 17.39 -9.18
C SER A 541 16.88 18.62 -10.08
N ALA A 542 16.71 18.44 -11.39
CA ALA A 542 16.58 19.55 -12.32
C ALA A 542 15.58 19.26 -13.45
N THR A 543 15.00 20.32 -14.00
CA THR A 543 14.21 20.30 -15.24
C THR A 543 15.04 20.88 -16.38
N ASN A 544 14.91 20.31 -17.58
CA ASN A 544 15.69 20.62 -18.79
C ASN A 544 17.20 20.33 -18.67
N ALA A 545 17.63 19.61 -17.65
CA ALA A 545 19.01 19.20 -17.42
C ALA A 545 19.05 17.88 -16.65
N THR A 546 20.20 17.20 -16.67
CA THR A 546 20.45 16.04 -15.82
C THR A 546 21.28 16.44 -14.59
N VAL A 547 21.14 15.70 -13.49
CA VAL A 547 21.83 15.99 -12.23
C VAL A 547 22.55 14.75 -11.72
N VAL A 548 23.79 14.94 -11.28
CA VAL A 548 24.56 13.94 -10.52
C VAL A 548 24.83 14.50 -9.13
N ASP A 549 24.27 13.87 -8.10
CA ASP A 549 24.49 14.22 -6.71
C ASP A 549 25.87 13.71 -6.24
N ASN A 550 26.66 14.59 -5.63
CA ASN A 550 27.99 14.25 -5.12
C ASN A 550 27.96 13.76 -3.65
N GLY A 551 26.79 13.74 -3.00
CA GLY A 551 26.60 13.20 -1.65
C GLY A 551 27.21 14.04 -0.53
N ASN A 552 27.62 15.27 -0.83
CA ASN A 552 28.28 16.18 0.11
C ASN A 552 27.61 17.57 0.16
N GLY A 553 26.32 17.65 -0.19
CA GLY A 553 25.59 18.91 -0.33
C GLY A 553 25.94 19.67 -1.61
N SER A 554 26.55 19.01 -2.60
CA SER A 554 26.75 19.57 -3.94
C SER A 554 26.30 18.60 -5.02
N ALA A 555 25.93 19.14 -6.18
CA ALA A 555 25.58 18.35 -7.35
C ALA A 555 26.16 18.98 -8.63
N THR A 556 26.36 18.15 -9.65
CA THR A 556 26.75 18.57 -10.99
C THR A 556 25.53 18.52 -11.89
N VAL A 557 25.14 19.67 -12.44
CA VAL A 557 24.03 19.79 -13.40
C VAL A 557 24.60 19.83 -14.81
N THR A 558 24.09 19.01 -15.71
CA THR A 558 24.51 18.94 -17.12
C THR A 558 23.36 19.30 -18.03
N TYR A 559 23.56 20.34 -18.84
CA TYR A 559 22.59 20.87 -19.79
C TYR A 559 23.07 20.64 -21.23
N GLN A 560 22.17 20.14 -22.08
CA GLN A 560 22.39 20.00 -23.52
C GLN A 560 21.67 21.16 -24.22
N ALA A 561 22.43 22.06 -24.84
CA ALA A 561 21.85 23.14 -25.62
C ALA A 561 21.20 22.56 -26.90
N PRO A 562 20.01 23.05 -27.28
CA PRO A 562 19.36 22.66 -28.53
C PRO A 562 20.18 23.11 -29.74
N ASN A 563 20.10 22.37 -30.83
CA ASN A 563 20.54 22.85 -32.14
C ASN A 563 19.55 23.92 -32.61
N THR A 564 20.01 25.16 -32.76
CA THR A 564 19.16 26.29 -33.18
C THR A 564 19.90 27.23 -34.11
N GLY A 565 19.20 27.70 -35.15
CA GLY A 565 19.69 28.74 -36.06
C GLY A 565 19.60 30.16 -35.48
N VAL A 566 18.90 30.37 -34.36
CA VAL A 566 18.72 31.68 -33.71
C VAL A 566 19.14 31.63 -32.24
N ASP A 567 19.56 32.77 -31.69
CA ASP A 567 19.88 32.89 -30.27
C ASP A 567 18.63 32.63 -29.41
N LEU A 568 18.77 31.81 -28.37
CA LEU A 568 17.72 31.44 -27.42
C LEU A 568 18.14 31.74 -25.99
N GLN A 569 17.13 31.89 -25.13
CA GLN A 569 17.33 31.95 -23.68
C GLN A 569 16.47 30.88 -23.03
N GLU A 570 17.13 29.91 -22.40
CA GLU A 570 16.51 28.76 -21.76
C GLU A 570 16.68 28.83 -20.24
N VAL A 571 15.80 28.14 -19.51
CA VAL A 571 15.84 28.10 -18.05
C VAL A 571 15.99 26.66 -17.58
N VAL A 572 17.08 26.40 -16.85
CA VAL A 572 17.27 25.19 -16.06
C VAL A 572 16.77 25.48 -14.64
N VAL A 573 15.76 24.74 -14.20
CA VAL A 573 15.26 24.84 -12.82
C VAL A 573 15.95 23.78 -11.99
N VAL A 574 16.74 24.18 -11.02
CA VAL A 574 17.40 23.27 -10.08
C VAL A 574 16.60 23.27 -8.79
N SER A 575 16.30 22.09 -8.26
CA SER A 575 15.62 21.92 -6.98
C SER A 575 16.49 21.10 -6.02
N VAL A 576 16.42 21.43 -4.74
CA VAL A 576 17.00 20.63 -3.67
C VAL A 576 15.92 20.36 -2.62
N SER A 577 15.90 19.14 -2.09
CA SER A 577 15.01 18.69 -1.02
C SER A 577 15.84 18.12 0.13
N ASP A 578 15.47 18.45 1.37
CA ASP A 578 15.98 17.83 2.60
C ASP A 578 15.15 16.59 3.01
N GLY A 579 14.17 16.19 2.17
CA GLY A 579 13.18 15.15 2.44
C GLY A 579 11.84 15.71 2.95
N ARG A 580 11.84 16.88 3.58
CA ARG A 580 10.72 17.54 4.28
C ARG A 580 10.24 18.83 3.59
N LYS A 581 11.17 19.66 3.10
CA LYS A 581 10.99 20.93 2.40
C LYS A 581 11.90 20.98 1.19
N SER A 582 11.44 21.67 0.15
CA SER A 582 12.22 21.86 -1.07
C SER A 582 12.32 23.32 -1.45
N VAL A 583 13.43 23.67 -2.10
CA VAL A 583 13.68 25.00 -2.67
C VAL A 583 14.16 24.82 -4.10
N SER A 584 13.63 25.65 -5.00
CA SER A 584 14.03 25.69 -6.39
C SER A 584 14.66 27.04 -6.75
N SER A 585 15.57 27.02 -7.72
CA SER A 585 16.20 28.22 -8.27
C SER A 585 16.49 28.05 -9.76
N ASN A 586 16.43 29.16 -10.48
CA ASN A 586 16.58 29.17 -11.93
C ASN A 586 18.02 29.51 -12.32
N VAL A 587 18.59 28.74 -13.25
CA VAL A 587 19.81 29.07 -13.98
C VAL A 587 19.42 29.37 -15.42
N VAL A 588 19.62 30.62 -15.83
CA VAL A 588 19.37 31.04 -17.22
C VAL A 588 20.55 30.63 -18.09
N VAL A 589 20.30 29.95 -19.20
CA VAL A 589 21.31 29.58 -20.20
C VAL A 589 21.04 30.35 -21.48
N ASN A 590 21.99 31.18 -21.92
CA ASN A 590 21.89 31.87 -23.21
C ASN A 590 22.55 31.00 -24.27
N VAL A 591 21.76 30.50 -25.21
CA VAL A 591 22.20 29.62 -26.30
C VAL A 591 22.43 30.46 -27.54
N LYS A 592 23.64 30.45 -28.08
CA LYS A 592 23.99 31.18 -29.30
C LYS A 592 23.69 30.34 -30.54
N GLY A 593 22.82 30.84 -31.43
CA GLY A 593 22.42 30.14 -32.63
C GLY A 593 23.49 30.11 -33.72
N THR A 594 23.46 29.11 -34.59
CA THR A 594 24.43 28.91 -35.69
C THR A 594 24.17 29.79 -36.91
N GLY A 595 22.97 30.38 -37.04
CA GLY A 595 22.55 31.17 -38.21
C GLY A 595 21.89 30.37 -39.34
N GLU A 596 22.03 29.05 -39.37
CA GLU A 596 21.37 28.12 -40.31
C GLU A 596 21.06 26.80 -39.58
N VAL A 597 19.89 26.21 -39.81
CA VAL A 597 19.56 24.88 -39.25
C VAL A 597 20.32 23.83 -40.07
N VAL A 598 21.32 23.21 -39.46
CA VAL A 598 22.09 22.10 -40.06
C VAL A 598 21.40 20.80 -39.69
N ASN A 599 20.90 20.06 -40.68
CA ASN A 599 20.33 18.72 -40.50
C ASN A 599 21.42 17.74 -40.07
N THR A 600 21.18 16.99 -39.01
CA THR A 600 22.03 15.89 -38.57
C THR A 600 21.45 14.60 -39.14
N ALA A 601 22.27 13.74 -39.75
CA ALA A 601 21.74 12.45 -40.22
C ALA A 601 21.25 11.61 -39.01
N PRO A 602 20.16 10.84 -39.14
CA PRO A 602 19.70 9.95 -38.09
C PRO A 602 20.78 8.92 -37.76
N VAL A 603 20.83 8.44 -36.51
CA VAL A 603 21.83 7.47 -36.05
C VAL A 603 21.18 6.09 -35.89
N LEU A 604 21.60 5.14 -36.73
CA LEU A 604 21.06 3.77 -36.73
C LEU A 604 21.78 2.88 -35.72
N THR A 605 21.02 2.27 -34.81
CA THR A 605 21.48 1.21 -33.91
C THR A 605 20.98 -0.15 -34.42
N ALA A 606 21.94 -1.01 -34.80
CA ALA A 606 21.67 -2.37 -35.29
C ALA A 606 22.68 -3.36 -34.69
N PRO A 607 22.31 -4.65 -34.51
CA PRO A 607 23.25 -5.68 -34.08
C PRO A 607 24.34 -5.91 -35.14
N ALA A 608 25.56 -6.20 -34.72
CA ALA A 608 26.68 -6.43 -35.64
C ALA A 608 26.55 -7.73 -36.46
N ALA A 609 25.86 -8.74 -35.93
CA ALA A 609 25.67 -10.03 -36.59
C ALA A 609 24.38 -10.72 -36.13
N ALA A 610 23.89 -11.62 -36.96
CA ALA A 610 22.79 -12.55 -36.66
C ALA A 610 23.11 -13.94 -37.21
N THR A 611 22.44 -14.98 -36.71
CA THR A 611 22.65 -16.36 -37.18
C THR A 611 21.31 -17.03 -37.45
N VAL A 612 21.23 -17.77 -38.55
CA VAL A 612 20.02 -18.47 -38.99
C VAL A 612 20.39 -19.74 -39.73
N ASN A 613 19.60 -20.80 -39.58
CA ASN A 613 19.84 -22.05 -40.32
C ASN A 613 19.41 -21.90 -41.78
N SER A 614 20.12 -22.59 -42.67
CA SER A 614 19.81 -22.75 -44.09
C SER A 614 18.30 -22.96 -44.33
N GLY A 615 17.68 -22.07 -45.12
CA GLY A 615 16.25 -22.12 -45.45
C GLY A 615 15.26 -21.64 -44.37
N GLN A 616 15.72 -21.22 -43.19
CA GLN A 616 14.89 -20.65 -42.12
C GLN A 616 14.87 -19.12 -42.14
N SER A 617 13.98 -18.50 -41.36
CA SER A 617 13.93 -17.03 -41.22
C SER A 617 14.36 -16.59 -39.82
N VAL A 618 14.90 -15.38 -39.73
CA VAL A 618 15.25 -14.70 -38.48
C VAL A 618 14.67 -13.29 -38.49
N VAL A 619 14.20 -12.82 -37.33
CA VAL A 619 13.73 -11.44 -37.13
C VAL A 619 14.85 -10.65 -36.46
N ILE A 620 15.21 -9.52 -37.05
CA ILE A 620 16.30 -8.65 -36.59
C ILE A 620 15.69 -7.29 -36.25
N SER A 621 15.75 -6.89 -34.99
CA SER A 621 15.24 -5.60 -34.52
C SER A 621 16.34 -4.51 -34.61
N VAL A 622 15.97 -3.33 -35.10
CA VAL A 622 16.82 -2.13 -35.17
C VAL A 622 16.06 -0.91 -34.63
N SER A 623 16.79 0.09 -34.16
CA SER A 623 16.25 1.39 -33.73
C SER A 623 17.10 2.53 -34.27
N ALA A 624 16.56 3.74 -34.34
CA ALA A 624 17.35 4.92 -34.71
C ALA A 624 16.84 6.15 -33.97
N ASP A 625 17.76 7.09 -33.72
CA ASP A 625 17.48 8.38 -33.09
C ASP A 625 17.83 9.49 -34.08
N ASP A 626 16.97 10.51 -34.14
CA ASP A 626 17.20 11.72 -34.92
C ASP A 626 17.35 12.92 -33.99
N ALA A 627 18.39 13.73 -34.20
CA ALA A 627 18.71 14.83 -33.30
C ALA A 627 17.68 15.97 -33.39
N GLU A 628 16.98 16.08 -34.52
CA GLU A 628 15.96 17.09 -34.78
C GLU A 628 14.53 16.58 -34.57
N GLY A 629 14.35 15.27 -34.38
CA GLY A 629 13.06 14.62 -34.15
C GLY A 629 12.25 14.40 -35.43
N ASP A 630 12.92 14.34 -36.58
CA ASP A 630 12.28 14.15 -37.88
C ASP A 630 11.69 12.74 -38.06
N PHE A 631 10.74 12.61 -38.99
CA PHE A 631 10.04 11.35 -39.23
C PHE A 631 10.95 10.35 -39.98
N LEU A 632 11.17 9.18 -39.38
CA LEU A 632 12.11 8.19 -39.90
C LEU A 632 11.46 7.11 -40.78
N THR A 633 12.18 6.73 -41.84
CA THR A 633 11.82 5.64 -42.74
C THR A 633 12.96 4.61 -42.79
N TYR A 634 12.60 3.33 -42.92
CA TYR A 634 13.55 2.21 -42.88
C TYR A 634 13.47 1.38 -44.16
N SER A 635 14.62 0.88 -44.62
CA SER A 635 14.71 -0.07 -45.72
C SER A 635 15.83 -1.09 -45.48
N ALA A 636 15.72 -2.27 -46.08
CA ALA A 636 16.70 -3.34 -45.96
C ALA A 636 17.06 -3.90 -47.34
N SER A 637 18.30 -4.34 -47.53
CA SER A 637 18.77 -4.94 -48.79
C SER A 637 18.11 -6.29 -49.11
N SER A 638 17.58 -6.98 -48.10
CA SER A 638 16.83 -8.24 -48.20
C SER A 638 15.91 -8.42 -46.99
N GLY A 639 14.82 -9.17 -47.15
CA GLY A 639 13.82 -9.39 -46.11
C GLY A 639 12.70 -8.34 -46.08
N GLU A 640 11.70 -8.58 -45.25
CA GLU A 640 10.54 -7.69 -45.10
C GLU A 640 10.71 -6.77 -43.87
N VAL A 641 10.45 -5.47 -44.04
CA VAL A 641 10.58 -4.45 -43.00
C VAL A 641 9.21 -4.13 -42.41
N MET A 642 9.06 -4.28 -41.10
CA MET A 642 7.88 -3.87 -40.34
C MET A 642 8.27 -2.77 -39.34
N LEU A 643 7.56 -1.63 -39.35
CA LEU A 643 7.82 -0.54 -38.41
C LEU A 643 7.30 -0.88 -37.01
N THR A 644 8.04 -0.46 -35.99
CA THR A 644 7.65 -0.53 -34.57
C THR A 644 7.57 0.87 -33.98
N ALA A 645 7.14 0.99 -32.71
CA ALA A 645 7.01 2.31 -32.05
C ALA A 645 8.34 3.07 -31.91
N THR A 646 9.48 2.38 -31.92
CA THR A 646 10.81 2.95 -31.67
C THR A 646 11.84 2.56 -32.74
N GLY A 647 11.44 1.92 -33.84
CA GLY A 647 12.36 1.40 -34.84
C GLY A 647 11.70 0.52 -35.91
N ALA A 648 12.38 -0.57 -36.28
CA ALA A 648 11.87 -1.54 -37.25
C ALA A 648 12.33 -2.98 -36.95
N GLU A 649 11.54 -3.95 -37.39
CA GLU A 649 11.88 -5.38 -37.42
C GLU A 649 12.07 -5.84 -38.87
N ILE A 650 13.22 -6.46 -39.17
CA ILE A 650 13.55 -7.02 -40.48
C ILE A 650 13.43 -8.54 -40.40
N THR A 651 12.49 -9.11 -41.16
CA THR A 651 12.36 -10.57 -41.31
C THR A 651 13.21 -11.02 -42.50
N PHE A 652 14.37 -11.62 -42.22
CA PHE A 652 15.28 -12.14 -43.22
C PHE A 652 15.11 -13.65 -43.39
N THR A 653 14.78 -14.11 -44.61
CA THR A 653 14.72 -15.54 -44.95
C THR A 653 16.02 -15.99 -45.59
N ALA A 654 16.69 -16.95 -44.96
CA ALA A 654 17.99 -17.44 -45.38
C ALA A 654 17.90 -18.31 -46.64
N PRO A 655 18.84 -18.17 -47.61
CA PRO A 655 18.96 -19.12 -48.71
C PRO A 655 19.37 -20.50 -48.19
N THR A 656 19.09 -21.55 -48.97
CA THR A 656 19.61 -22.88 -48.68
C THR A 656 21.08 -22.97 -49.08
N VAL A 657 21.96 -23.30 -48.13
CA VAL A 657 23.41 -23.38 -48.35
C VAL A 657 23.97 -24.71 -47.80
N THR A 658 25.00 -25.23 -48.46
CA THR A 658 25.69 -26.50 -48.11
C THR A 658 27.02 -26.28 -47.36
N ALA A 659 27.41 -25.03 -47.16
CA ALA A 659 28.53 -24.59 -46.32
C ALA A 659 28.17 -23.25 -45.68
N ASP A 660 28.63 -23.01 -44.45
CA ASP A 660 28.29 -21.80 -43.69
C ASP A 660 28.63 -20.57 -44.54
N THR A 661 27.63 -19.72 -44.77
CA THR A 661 27.74 -18.59 -45.66
C THR A 661 27.30 -17.34 -44.93
N VAL A 662 28.11 -16.29 -44.96
CA VAL A 662 27.72 -14.99 -44.41
C VAL A 662 27.04 -14.17 -45.50
N VAL A 663 25.86 -13.65 -45.20
CA VAL A 663 25.10 -12.72 -46.05
C VAL A 663 25.09 -11.36 -45.35
N ASP A 664 25.59 -10.34 -46.04
CA ASP A 664 25.55 -8.95 -45.55
C ASP A 664 24.16 -8.36 -45.78
N LEU A 665 23.43 -8.13 -44.69
CA LEU A 665 22.15 -7.44 -44.67
C LEU A 665 22.39 -5.95 -44.38
N VAL A 666 22.16 -5.08 -45.35
CA VAL A 666 22.32 -3.64 -45.18
C VAL A 666 20.98 -3.03 -44.82
N VAL A 667 20.90 -2.38 -43.68
CA VAL A 667 19.74 -1.63 -43.21
C VAL A 667 20.04 -0.15 -43.33
N THR A 668 19.10 0.62 -43.89
CA THR A 668 19.20 2.07 -44.07
C THR A 668 18.05 2.76 -43.36
N VAL A 669 18.34 3.79 -42.59
CA VAL A 669 17.36 4.73 -42.03
C VAL A 669 17.51 6.10 -42.71
N SER A 670 16.39 6.78 -42.94
CA SER A 670 16.33 8.10 -43.61
C SER A 670 15.29 9.00 -42.94
N ASP A 671 15.67 10.25 -42.72
CA ASP A 671 14.80 11.37 -42.30
C ASP A 671 14.16 12.10 -43.52
N GLY A 672 14.49 11.68 -44.74
CA GLY A 672 14.07 12.29 -46.00
C GLY A 672 15.06 13.31 -46.60
N LEU A 673 16.09 13.71 -45.86
CA LEU A 673 17.15 14.65 -46.26
C LEU A 673 18.55 14.02 -46.21
N ALA A 674 18.83 13.19 -45.22
CA ALA A 674 20.05 12.44 -45.00
C ALA A 674 19.74 10.99 -44.58
N THR A 675 20.76 10.13 -44.62
CA THR A 675 20.61 8.70 -44.33
C THR A 675 21.78 8.16 -43.53
N ASP A 676 21.52 7.16 -42.70
CA ASP A 676 22.55 6.32 -42.09
C ASP A 676 22.31 4.84 -42.40
N THR A 677 23.40 4.07 -42.49
CA THR A 677 23.38 2.68 -42.94
C THR A 677 24.22 1.80 -42.04
N SER A 678 23.71 0.62 -41.70
CA SER A 678 24.45 -0.40 -40.98
C SER A 678 24.39 -1.74 -41.73
N THR A 679 25.52 -2.45 -41.72
CA THR A 679 25.63 -3.79 -42.32
C THR A 679 25.66 -4.83 -41.20
N ILE A 680 24.71 -5.76 -41.26
CA ILE A 680 24.56 -6.86 -40.33
C ILE A 680 25.06 -8.13 -41.01
N ALA A 681 26.08 -8.76 -40.44
CA ALA A 681 26.59 -10.03 -40.95
C ALA A 681 25.67 -11.18 -40.53
N VAL A 682 24.82 -11.67 -41.44
CA VAL A 682 23.93 -12.80 -41.17
C VAL A 682 24.63 -14.10 -41.53
N THR A 683 25.06 -14.85 -40.53
CA THR A 683 25.65 -16.19 -40.73
C THR A 683 24.54 -17.19 -41.00
N VAL A 684 24.44 -17.63 -42.26
CA VAL A 684 23.59 -18.74 -42.68
C VAL A 684 24.35 -20.03 -42.44
N VAL A 685 23.97 -20.74 -41.39
CA VAL A 685 24.56 -22.03 -41.04
C VAL A 685 24.08 -23.05 -42.06
N ALA A 686 25.03 -23.72 -42.71
CA ALA A 686 24.74 -24.77 -43.67
C ALA A 686 23.85 -25.81 -43.05
N ASP A 687 23.01 -26.42 -43.89
CA ASP A 687 22.44 -27.69 -43.49
C ASP A 687 23.59 -28.71 -43.48
N SER A 688 24.14 -28.96 -42.29
CA SER A 688 25.26 -29.86 -42.11
C SER A 688 24.77 -31.27 -42.39
N THR A 689 24.88 -31.69 -43.65
CA THR A 689 25.08 -33.11 -43.97
C THR A 689 26.47 -33.50 -43.46
N GLY A 690 26.54 -33.63 -42.14
CA GLY A 690 27.76 -33.74 -41.36
C GLY A 690 27.52 -34.18 -39.92
N GLY A 691 26.37 -34.79 -39.62
CA GLY A 691 26.24 -35.76 -38.54
C GLY A 691 25.96 -37.10 -39.19
N ASN A 692 26.98 -37.90 -39.45
CA ASN A 692 26.76 -39.25 -39.98
C ASN A 692 26.22 -40.13 -38.84
N THR A 693 25.04 -39.84 -38.33
CA THR A 693 24.35 -40.59 -37.29
C THR A 693 23.44 -41.62 -37.95
N THR A 694 23.78 -42.90 -37.82
CA THR A 694 22.96 -44.01 -38.33
C THR A 694 22.16 -44.72 -37.23
N TRP A 695 22.28 -44.23 -35.99
CA TRP A 695 21.48 -44.69 -34.86
C TRP A 695 20.11 -44.00 -34.84
N ASP A 696 19.04 -44.79 -34.75
CA ASP A 696 17.65 -44.35 -34.64
C ASP A 696 17.05 -44.93 -33.35
N PRO A 697 16.52 -44.10 -32.42
CA PRO A 697 15.94 -44.56 -31.16
C PRO A 697 14.74 -45.52 -31.34
N ASN A 698 14.10 -45.55 -32.51
CA ASN A 698 12.96 -46.41 -32.79
C ASN A 698 13.33 -47.74 -33.48
N THR A 699 14.61 -47.93 -33.82
CA THR A 699 15.12 -49.15 -34.45
C THR A 699 15.63 -50.13 -33.39
N ILE A 700 15.36 -51.42 -33.60
CA ILE A 700 15.88 -52.50 -32.74
C ILE A 700 17.24 -52.92 -33.27
N TYR A 701 18.24 -52.96 -32.38
CA TYR A 701 19.59 -53.42 -32.68
C TYR A 701 19.91 -54.67 -31.88
N ASN A 702 20.41 -55.71 -32.54
CA ASN A 702 20.83 -56.98 -31.94
C ASN A 702 22.34 -57.00 -31.71
N THR A 703 22.83 -57.99 -30.96
CA THR A 703 24.27 -58.17 -30.70
C THR A 703 25.08 -58.14 -32.01
N GLY A 704 26.06 -57.26 -32.09
CA GLY A 704 26.97 -57.11 -33.23
C GLY A 704 26.54 -56.06 -34.25
N ASP A 705 25.33 -55.50 -34.15
CA ASP A 705 24.89 -54.42 -35.05
C ASP A 705 25.69 -53.14 -34.79
N THR A 706 26.02 -52.41 -35.85
CA THR A 706 26.84 -51.19 -35.77
C THR A 706 26.06 -49.95 -36.19
N VAL A 707 26.28 -48.86 -35.45
CA VAL A 707 25.71 -47.54 -35.73
C VAL A 707 26.79 -46.49 -35.57
N VAL A 708 26.69 -45.39 -36.30
CA VAL A 708 27.52 -44.22 -36.09
C VAL A 708 26.70 -43.22 -35.29
N PHE A 709 27.27 -42.68 -34.22
CA PHE A 709 26.63 -41.65 -33.40
C PHE A 709 27.67 -40.59 -33.03
N ASP A 710 27.38 -39.33 -33.33
CA ASP A 710 28.32 -38.20 -33.21
C ASP A 710 29.70 -38.47 -33.83
N GLY A 711 29.72 -39.13 -34.99
CA GLY A 711 30.96 -39.44 -35.73
C GLY A 711 31.78 -40.62 -35.19
N VAL A 712 31.28 -41.32 -34.16
CA VAL A 712 31.92 -42.51 -33.59
C VAL A 712 31.10 -43.76 -33.92
N THR A 713 31.75 -44.83 -34.38
CA THR A 713 31.09 -46.12 -34.64
C THR A 713 30.97 -46.91 -33.34
N TYR A 714 29.75 -47.32 -33.02
CA TYR A 714 29.40 -48.14 -31.86
C TYR A 714 28.84 -49.49 -32.30
N THR A 715 29.18 -50.55 -31.56
CA THR A 715 28.66 -51.91 -31.76
C THR A 715 27.75 -52.30 -30.59
N ALA A 716 26.55 -52.80 -30.85
CA ALA A 716 25.63 -53.28 -29.83
C ALA A 716 26.15 -54.57 -29.19
N LYS A 717 26.28 -54.59 -27.86
CA LYS A 717 26.76 -55.76 -27.10
C LYS A 717 25.67 -56.80 -26.87
N TRP A 718 24.41 -56.35 -26.85
CA TRP A 718 23.19 -57.16 -26.78
C TRP A 718 21.99 -56.37 -27.30
N TRP A 719 20.82 -57.00 -27.33
CA TRP A 719 19.57 -56.40 -27.81
C TRP A 719 19.31 -55.04 -27.15
N THR A 720 19.00 -54.02 -27.96
CA THR A 720 18.66 -52.68 -27.47
C THR A 720 17.70 -51.95 -28.43
N LYS A 721 16.86 -51.06 -27.87
CA LYS A 721 15.99 -50.13 -28.58
C LYS A 721 15.85 -48.85 -27.77
N GLY A 722 16.16 -47.70 -28.37
CA GLY A 722 16.00 -46.39 -27.73
C GLY A 722 17.14 -45.96 -26.78
N GLU A 723 18.06 -46.86 -26.44
CA GLU A 723 19.21 -46.53 -25.58
C GLU A 723 20.36 -45.97 -26.43
N GLN A 724 20.83 -44.76 -26.10
CA GLN A 724 21.73 -43.97 -26.94
C GLN A 724 23.22 -44.42 -26.86
N PRO A 725 23.94 -44.53 -27.99
CA PRO A 725 25.37 -44.79 -28.00
C PRO A 725 26.18 -43.68 -27.33
N GLY A 726 27.24 -44.06 -26.60
CA GLY A 726 28.10 -43.13 -25.85
C GLY A 726 27.66 -42.82 -24.42
N THR A 727 26.40 -43.07 -24.05
CA THR A 727 25.89 -42.89 -22.67
C THR A 727 25.47 -44.19 -22.00
N SER A 728 25.10 -45.21 -22.78
CA SER A 728 24.65 -46.51 -22.28
C SER A 728 25.71 -47.60 -22.44
N GLY A 729 25.83 -48.47 -21.43
CA GLY A 729 26.78 -49.59 -21.41
C GLY A 729 26.46 -50.73 -22.39
N VAL A 730 25.34 -50.62 -23.12
CA VAL A 730 24.93 -51.57 -24.17
C VAL A 730 25.70 -51.39 -25.49
N TRP A 731 26.42 -50.27 -25.64
CA TRP A 731 27.19 -49.91 -26.84
C TRP A 731 28.70 -49.90 -26.58
N GLU A 732 29.48 -50.43 -27.52
CA GLU A 732 30.96 -50.44 -27.48
C GLU A 732 31.54 -49.58 -28.61
N ALA A 733 32.34 -48.57 -28.28
CA ALA A 733 32.94 -47.64 -29.24
C ALA A 733 34.19 -48.22 -29.92
N ALA A 734 34.35 -48.00 -31.22
CA ALA A 734 35.59 -48.31 -31.94
C ALA A 734 36.62 -47.18 -31.76
N ASP A 735 37.78 -47.50 -31.18
CA ASP A 735 38.85 -46.53 -30.91
C ASP A 735 39.64 -46.19 -32.19
N SER A 736 39.72 -44.89 -32.52
CA SER A 736 40.42 -44.38 -33.70
C SER A 736 41.29 -43.14 -33.40
N GLY A 737 41.91 -43.09 -32.22
CA GLY A 737 43.23 -42.46 -31.98
C GLY A 737 43.59 -41.10 -32.64
N SER A 738 42.65 -40.20 -32.93
CA SER A 738 42.93 -38.91 -33.57
C SER A 738 42.38 -37.71 -32.79
N ALA A 739 43.14 -36.61 -32.84
CA ALA A 739 42.95 -35.41 -32.03
C ALA A 739 41.61 -34.72 -32.32
N THR A 740 40.74 -34.67 -31.32
CA THR A 740 39.44 -33.98 -31.35
C THR A 740 39.49 -32.73 -30.47
N GLY A 741 38.58 -31.76 -30.69
CA GLY A 741 38.49 -30.57 -29.84
C GLY A 741 38.33 -30.92 -28.36
N TRP A 742 38.85 -30.07 -27.46
CA TRP A 742 38.68 -30.28 -26.03
C TRP A 742 37.20 -30.14 -25.63
N SER A 743 36.72 -31.01 -24.74
CA SER A 743 35.36 -31.02 -24.20
C SER A 743 35.39 -31.22 -22.69
N ALA A 744 34.71 -30.35 -21.95
CA ALA A 744 34.66 -30.39 -20.49
C ALA A 744 34.00 -31.66 -19.93
N SER A 745 33.16 -32.34 -20.72
CA SER A 745 32.45 -33.55 -20.28
C SER A 745 33.21 -34.85 -20.58
N LYS A 746 34.29 -34.78 -21.38
CA LYS A 746 35.11 -35.93 -21.78
C LYS A 746 36.26 -36.16 -20.79
N VAL A 747 36.53 -37.44 -20.54
CA VAL A 747 37.69 -37.89 -19.76
C VAL A 747 38.88 -38.05 -20.68
N TYR A 748 40.04 -37.56 -20.26
CA TYR A 748 41.31 -37.67 -20.98
C TYR A 748 42.35 -38.36 -20.09
N ASN A 749 43.10 -39.29 -20.66
CA ASN A 749 44.20 -39.99 -20.00
C ASN A 749 45.56 -39.39 -20.38
N SER A 750 46.61 -39.73 -19.63
CA SER A 750 47.97 -39.28 -19.94
C SER A 750 48.36 -39.64 -21.37
N GLY A 751 48.79 -38.64 -22.14
CA GLY A 751 49.17 -38.77 -23.55
C GLY A 751 48.10 -38.37 -24.56
N ASP A 752 46.83 -38.20 -24.14
CA ASP A 752 45.75 -37.78 -25.04
C ASP A 752 45.97 -36.36 -25.55
N VAL A 753 45.67 -36.14 -26.84
CA VAL A 753 45.87 -34.85 -27.52
C VAL A 753 44.55 -34.23 -27.92
N VAL A 754 44.38 -32.94 -27.61
CA VAL A 754 43.21 -32.12 -27.95
C VAL A 754 43.62 -30.81 -28.59
N THR A 755 42.69 -30.18 -29.31
CA THR A 755 42.87 -28.80 -29.80
C THR A 755 41.97 -27.85 -29.00
N HIS A 756 42.53 -26.77 -28.46
CA HIS A 756 41.82 -25.73 -27.70
C HIS A 756 42.40 -24.34 -28.03
N ASN A 757 41.56 -23.35 -28.33
CA ASN A 757 41.97 -22.00 -28.77
C ASN A 757 43.03 -21.99 -29.90
N GLY A 758 42.90 -22.91 -30.86
CA GLY A 758 43.80 -23.01 -32.02
C GLY A 758 45.19 -23.61 -31.72
N GLN A 759 45.41 -24.10 -30.50
CA GLN A 759 46.67 -24.73 -30.07
C GLN A 759 46.44 -26.17 -29.63
N GLN A 760 47.47 -27.02 -29.75
CA GLN A 760 47.41 -28.42 -29.36
C GLN A 760 47.92 -28.61 -27.94
N TYR A 761 47.20 -29.42 -27.18
CA TYR A 761 47.54 -29.73 -25.80
C TYR A 761 47.56 -31.24 -25.59
N ARG A 762 48.53 -31.70 -24.82
CA ARG A 762 48.65 -33.08 -24.37
C ARG A 762 48.31 -33.19 -22.89
N ALA A 763 47.51 -34.16 -22.51
CA ALA A 763 47.23 -34.45 -21.10
C ALA A 763 48.48 -35.07 -20.44
N LYS A 764 48.98 -34.45 -19.37
CA LYS A 764 50.10 -34.97 -18.57
C LYS A 764 49.67 -36.15 -17.70
N TRP A 765 48.43 -36.13 -17.22
CA TRP A 765 47.79 -37.19 -16.43
C TRP A 765 46.27 -37.17 -16.67
N TRP A 766 45.54 -38.08 -16.01
CA TRP A 766 44.08 -38.15 -16.11
C TRP A 766 43.41 -36.82 -15.78
N THR A 767 42.46 -36.36 -16.60
CA THR A 767 41.70 -35.13 -16.35
C THR A 767 40.29 -35.20 -16.95
N LYS A 768 39.35 -34.49 -16.33
CA LYS A 768 37.98 -34.27 -16.82
C LYS A 768 37.50 -32.90 -16.37
N GLY A 769 37.11 -32.05 -17.31
CA GLY A 769 36.61 -30.71 -17.02
C GLY A 769 37.68 -29.63 -16.83
N ASP A 770 38.95 -29.98 -16.62
CA ASP A 770 40.03 -28.99 -16.53
C ASP A 770 40.41 -28.48 -17.92
N GLN A 771 40.38 -27.16 -18.10
CA GLN A 771 40.61 -26.52 -19.40
C GLN A 771 42.10 -26.42 -19.76
N PRO A 772 42.50 -26.68 -21.02
CA PRO A 772 43.88 -26.46 -21.47
C PRO A 772 44.26 -24.97 -21.46
N GLY A 773 45.50 -24.66 -21.05
CA GLY A 773 46.05 -23.29 -21.03
C GLY A 773 46.50 -22.77 -19.65
N ASP A 774 46.18 -23.47 -18.55
CA ASP A 774 46.74 -23.16 -17.23
C ASP A 774 48.16 -23.73 -17.10
N ALA A 775 49.12 -22.86 -16.74
CA ALA A 775 50.52 -23.22 -16.55
C ALA A 775 50.74 -24.30 -15.46
N ASN A 776 49.86 -24.40 -14.48
CA ASN A 776 49.89 -25.43 -13.43
C ASN A 776 48.85 -26.54 -13.65
N GLY A 777 48.08 -26.49 -14.74
CA GLY A 777 47.00 -27.43 -15.04
C GLY A 777 47.47 -28.78 -15.59
N PRO A 778 46.57 -29.73 -15.85
CA PRO A 778 46.90 -31.08 -16.31
C PRO A 778 47.33 -31.15 -17.79
N TRP A 779 47.32 -30.03 -18.51
CA TRP A 779 47.63 -29.94 -19.93
C TRP A 779 49.00 -29.32 -20.17
N GLU A 780 49.76 -29.88 -21.12
CA GLU A 780 50.98 -29.25 -21.66
C GLU A 780 50.75 -28.83 -23.10
N LEU A 781 51.21 -27.63 -23.46
CA LEU A 781 51.20 -27.14 -24.83
C LEU A 781 52.26 -27.91 -25.64
N ILE A 782 51.90 -28.39 -26.84
CA ILE A 782 52.77 -29.16 -27.76
C ILE A 782 52.99 -28.47 -29.09
#